data_AF-A0A8J6YQQ4-F1
#
_entry.id   AF-A0A8J6YQQ4-F1
#
_cell.length_a   1.000
_cell.length_b   1.000
_cell.length_c   1.000
_cell.angle_alpha   90.00
_cell.angle_beta   90.00
_cell.angle_gamma   90.00
#
_symmetry.space_group_name_H-M   'P 1'
#
loop_
_entity.id
_entity.type
_entity.pdbx_description
1 polymer ?
#
loop_
_entity_poly.entity_id
_entity_poly.type
_entity_poly.pdbx_seq_one_letter_code
_entity_poly.pdbx_strand_id
1 'polypeptide(L)'
;MSVQALCFPSSFRPVARRGGQVLSGTALALALTVTGAGQGSAANYECLGTGKCTVTGAVTWEELVGAGFSGKLSDLTFSGSGGKLTFSDDTILEATPVTADQGLAITGRATVAFEVAAGKTLTFKGYDPSAATRSRGGVLTVDSGSTFTLIGTSLFTGNTVKSTSDSAFGAAIYNVGWLTLDGDTTFTGNSVASAGTYAGGAAVYNANKMTFKGAAVFKGNVSENNKQEAQGGAVHNGLSGVLTFSSVAFVDNKAINSGEYAGIGGAIINWNKVTFEGDAIFEKNMAINDSDTEIKSGSASGGAIHTRRSMKFLGAATFNENTAAITGSAMARAEGGAISATYGTLTFSGPATFTGNTASAPRAIARGGAVYNQEADVAFSHITKFDRNVAKSKAAYAAGGAIANRKKMTLSGAAIFTKNTVGSEAGSAYGGAIFNQNTLTVSGISRFTENTATSDSLDAFGGAVVNWSGSMTFEKDVSFERNAATGKSGPAFGGAIANVATMTVSGPATFTGNTATSESGAAMGGAIDNRGKITFSGDATFKNNTATSASDTARGGAICNQGGTVNLEPGADKTILFSGNTANGAANSIYLVSFASGGKNYDAVLKVGGAGTVDMRTDPMGGRALGGRAVTLVKDGTSTWWLGGENVFTADDTAGSRTDFQVKDGILAFTGGKATPTGVDLKGSTSTFTLEAPAILSLGEDSHNILVGNGGPAPAAGTGGTITLKTGSTLTFDLDATREKTAVLTLRAENVVLP
;
A
#
# COMPACT_ATOMS: atom_id res chain seq x y z
N MET A 1 -25.03 44.67 -52.66
CA MET A 1 -26.27 44.70 -51.84
C MET A 1 -25.91 44.34 -50.41
N SER A 2 -26.63 44.87 -49.41
CA SER A 2 -26.72 44.35 -48.04
C SER A 2 -27.50 43.00 -48.04
N VAL A 3 -27.69 42.22 -46.97
CA VAL A 3 -27.93 42.42 -45.52
C VAL A 3 -27.31 41.18 -44.81
N GLN A 4 -26.46 41.22 -43.76
CA GLN A 4 -26.50 41.78 -42.39
C GLN A 4 -27.23 40.88 -41.35
N ALA A 5 -26.65 40.80 -40.14
CA ALA A 5 -27.11 40.07 -38.94
C ALA A 5 -27.11 38.51 -39.07
N LEU A 6 -27.02 37.70 -38.00
CA LEU A 6 -26.50 37.79 -36.60
C LEU A 6 -26.12 36.32 -36.20
N CYS A 7 -25.62 35.93 -35.02
CA CYS A 7 -25.55 36.55 -33.68
C CYS A 7 -24.28 36.13 -32.90
N PHE A 8 -24.28 36.35 -31.58
CA PHE A 8 -23.22 36.10 -30.58
C PHE A 8 -23.90 35.71 -29.22
N PRO A 9 -23.24 35.41 -28.06
CA PRO A 9 -21.92 35.93 -27.61
C PRO A 9 -21.00 35.04 -26.73
N SER A 10 -19.80 35.60 -26.42
CA SER A 10 -18.97 35.44 -25.19
C SER A 10 -18.43 34.06 -24.75
N SER A 11 -17.25 33.90 -24.12
CA SER A 11 -16.05 34.75 -23.85
C SER A 11 -14.94 33.81 -23.33
N PHE A 12 -13.62 34.00 -23.52
CA PHE A 12 -12.79 35.09 -22.99
C PHE A 12 -11.38 35.17 -23.68
N ARG A 13 -10.79 36.37 -23.66
CA ARG A 13 -9.37 36.78 -23.86
C ARG A 13 -9.19 38.12 -23.10
N PRO A 14 -8.00 38.73 -22.89
CA PRO A 14 -6.64 38.53 -23.45
C PRO A 14 -5.60 38.10 -22.37
N VAL A 15 -4.35 37.69 -22.64
CA VAL A 15 -3.19 38.26 -23.39
C VAL A 15 -2.63 39.58 -22.82
N ALA A 16 -1.40 39.51 -22.29
CA ALA A 16 -0.48 40.64 -22.21
C ALA A 16 0.91 40.19 -22.71
N ARG A 17 1.61 41.05 -23.46
CA ARG A 17 2.97 40.82 -24.01
C ARG A 17 3.95 41.87 -23.48
N ARG A 18 5.16 41.45 -23.12
CA ARG A 18 6.47 42.17 -23.09
C ARG A 18 7.46 41.25 -22.35
N GLY A 19 8.73 41.09 -22.70
CA GLY A 19 9.45 41.19 -23.99
C GLY A 19 10.44 40.01 -24.03
N GLY A 20 11.13 39.66 -25.11
CA GLY A 20 11.73 40.57 -26.08
C GLY A 20 13.26 40.47 -26.07
N GLN A 21 13.82 39.25 -26.13
CA GLN A 21 15.24 39.06 -26.48
C GLN A 21 15.38 37.82 -27.37
N VAL A 22 15.95 38.03 -28.56
CA VAL A 22 16.38 36.96 -29.46
C VAL A 22 17.89 36.83 -29.28
N LEU A 23 18.35 35.68 -28.81
CA LEU A 23 19.75 35.29 -28.92
C LEU A 23 19.85 34.20 -29.97
N SER A 24 20.28 34.60 -31.17
CA SER A 24 20.50 33.72 -32.31
C SER A 24 21.77 32.90 -32.13
N GLY A 25 21.68 31.80 -31.39
CA GLY A 25 22.71 30.77 -31.35
C GLY A 25 22.75 30.02 -32.69
N THR A 26 23.49 30.53 -33.66
CA THR A 26 23.70 29.88 -34.97
C THR A 26 24.59 28.66 -34.81
N ALA A 27 23.99 27.50 -34.56
CA ALA A 27 24.67 26.22 -34.70
C ALA A 27 25.07 26.02 -36.18
N LEU A 28 26.36 26.14 -36.47
CA LEU A 28 26.87 26.09 -37.83
C LEU A 28 26.88 24.64 -38.32
N ALA A 29 25.83 24.24 -39.03
CA ALA A 29 25.75 22.95 -39.71
C ALA A 29 26.72 22.93 -40.90
N LEU A 30 28.00 22.66 -40.63
CA LEU A 30 29.06 22.64 -41.63
C LEU A 30 28.95 21.37 -42.49
N ALA A 31 28.16 21.46 -43.56
CA ALA A 31 28.14 20.45 -44.61
C ALA A 31 29.51 20.44 -45.31
N LEU A 32 30.32 19.42 -45.04
CA LEU A 32 31.67 19.31 -45.60
C LEU A 32 31.61 18.66 -46.99
N THR A 33 32.04 19.37 -48.02
CA THR A 33 32.19 18.85 -49.37
C THR A 33 33.38 17.90 -49.44
N VAL A 34 33.20 16.70 -50.01
CA VAL A 34 34.28 15.72 -50.16
C VAL A 34 35.19 16.12 -51.33
N THR A 35 36.48 16.31 -51.03
CA THR A 35 37.59 16.22 -52.00
C THR A 35 38.66 15.32 -51.39
N GLY A 36 38.90 14.15 -52.00
CA GLY A 36 39.64 13.05 -51.37
C GLY A 36 41.11 12.95 -51.78
N ALA A 37 41.92 12.39 -50.86
CA ALA A 37 43.20 11.74 -51.13
C ALA A 37 43.61 10.89 -49.91
N GLY A 38 44.12 9.67 -50.15
CA GLY A 38 44.64 8.78 -49.10
C GLY A 38 43.75 7.55 -48.84
N GLN A 39 44.31 6.37 -49.08
CA GLN A 39 43.68 5.06 -48.88
C GLN A 39 43.53 4.71 -47.38
N GLY A 40 42.63 3.82 -46.96
CA GLY A 40 41.87 2.86 -47.78
C GLY A 40 40.35 2.89 -47.59
N SER A 41 39.64 2.71 -48.70
CA SER A 41 38.21 2.40 -48.72
C SER A 41 38.04 0.88 -48.84
N ALA A 42 37.31 0.30 -47.90
CA ALA A 42 36.65 -0.99 -48.07
C ALA A 42 35.20 -0.74 -48.49
N ALA A 43 34.51 -1.76 -49.02
CA ALA A 43 33.10 -1.61 -49.43
C ALA A 43 32.15 -1.19 -48.29
N ASN A 44 32.56 -1.43 -47.04
CA ASN A 44 31.74 -1.24 -45.83
C ASN A 44 32.19 -0.09 -44.92
N TYR A 45 33.32 0.60 -45.22
CA TYR A 45 33.77 1.77 -44.47
C TYR A 45 34.77 2.66 -45.24
N GLU A 46 34.83 3.93 -44.87
CA GLU A 46 35.81 4.93 -45.32
C GLU A 46 36.43 5.63 -44.10
N CYS A 47 37.75 5.55 -43.93
CA CYS A 47 38.48 6.24 -42.86
C CYS A 47 39.30 7.41 -43.43
N LEU A 48 39.06 8.61 -42.90
CA LEU A 48 39.82 9.82 -43.19
C LEU A 48 41.12 9.81 -42.38
N GLY A 49 42.20 10.37 -42.93
CA GLY A 49 43.52 10.51 -42.26
C GLY A 49 43.54 11.38 -40.99
N THR A 50 42.39 11.85 -40.51
CA THR A 50 42.18 12.46 -39.20
C THR A 50 41.72 11.46 -38.13
N GLY A 51 41.62 10.18 -38.46
CA GLY A 51 41.12 9.11 -37.59
C GLY A 51 39.59 8.99 -37.54
N LYS A 52 38.87 9.76 -38.35
CA LYS A 52 37.41 9.73 -38.47
C LYS A 52 36.96 8.72 -39.52
N CYS A 53 36.04 7.83 -39.17
CA CYS A 53 35.57 6.78 -40.08
C CYS A 53 34.05 6.84 -40.27
N THR A 54 33.61 6.64 -41.51
CA THR A 54 32.20 6.43 -41.86
C THR A 54 31.99 4.96 -42.18
N VAL A 55 31.05 4.30 -41.49
CA VAL A 55 30.68 2.90 -41.72
C VAL A 55 29.39 2.84 -42.53
N THR A 56 29.45 2.16 -43.67
CA THR A 56 28.35 1.97 -44.63
C THR A 56 27.75 0.56 -44.58
N GLY A 57 28.49 -0.43 -44.06
CA GLY A 57 28.07 -1.83 -44.03
C GLY A 57 28.53 -2.58 -42.77
N ALA A 58 28.91 -3.85 -42.92
CA ALA A 58 29.42 -4.67 -41.83
C ALA A 58 30.96 -4.63 -41.75
N VAL A 59 31.51 -4.37 -40.56
CA VAL A 59 32.95 -4.30 -40.30
C VAL A 59 33.27 -4.86 -38.90
N THR A 60 34.47 -5.39 -38.71
CA THR A 60 34.99 -5.75 -37.38
C THR A 60 35.69 -4.55 -36.71
N TRP A 61 35.75 -4.53 -35.39
CA TRP A 61 36.47 -3.49 -34.64
C TRP A 61 37.97 -3.47 -35.00
N GLU A 62 38.52 -4.65 -35.25
CA GLU A 62 39.91 -4.92 -35.55
C GLU A 62 40.29 -4.42 -36.96
N GLU A 63 39.43 -4.61 -37.97
CA GLU A 63 39.58 -3.99 -39.30
C GLU A 63 39.51 -2.45 -39.21
N LEU A 64 38.56 -1.92 -38.44
CA LEU A 64 38.33 -0.48 -38.31
C LEU A 64 39.54 0.22 -37.64
N VAL A 65 40.05 -0.35 -36.54
CA VAL A 65 41.28 0.12 -35.87
C VAL A 65 42.50 -0.04 -36.79
N GLY A 66 42.60 -1.17 -37.51
CA GLY A 66 43.65 -1.40 -38.50
C GLY A 66 43.64 -0.40 -39.67
N ALA A 67 42.47 0.17 -40.00
CA ALA A 67 42.30 1.23 -41.00
C ALA A 67 42.64 2.65 -40.49
N GLY A 68 43.17 2.79 -39.28
CA GLY A 68 43.62 4.07 -38.72
C GLY A 68 42.53 4.87 -38.00
N PHE A 69 41.42 4.24 -37.61
CA PHE A 69 40.42 4.84 -36.72
C PHE A 69 41.04 5.32 -35.40
N SER A 70 40.60 6.48 -34.90
CA SER A 70 41.16 7.11 -33.68
C SER A 70 40.89 6.34 -32.38
N GLY A 71 40.11 5.26 -32.43
CA GLY A 71 39.55 4.55 -31.27
C GLY A 71 38.39 5.29 -30.60
N LYS A 72 38.13 6.56 -30.94
CA LYS A 72 37.09 7.37 -30.32
C LYS A 72 35.77 7.24 -31.05
N LEU A 73 34.75 6.76 -30.37
CA LEU A 73 33.41 6.58 -30.93
C LEU A 73 32.73 7.88 -31.41
N SER A 74 33.17 9.04 -30.94
CA SER A 74 32.78 10.36 -31.45
C SER A 74 33.29 10.66 -32.87
N ASP A 75 34.30 9.93 -33.32
CA ASP A 75 34.90 10.02 -34.65
C ASP A 75 34.30 8.99 -35.63
N LEU A 76 33.33 8.18 -35.17
CA LEU A 76 32.63 7.17 -35.95
C LEU A 76 31.26 7.68 -36.42
N THR A 77 31.03 7.66 -37.73
CA THR A 77 29.74 8.01 -38.37
C THR A 77 29.12 6.78 -39.01
N PHE A 78 27.79 6.64 -38.95
CA PHE A 78 27.07 5.58 -39.65
C PHE A 78 26.17 6.19 -40.74
N SER A 79 26.38 5.82 -41.99
CA SER A 79 25.66 6.38 -43.13
C SER A 79 24.74 5.34 -43.81
N GLY A 80 23.44 5.59 -43.77
CA GLY A 80 22.43 4.69 -44.34
C GLY A 80 21.83 3.71 -43.30
N SER A 81 21.16 2.68 -43.80
CA SER A 81 20.49 1.65 -43.01
C SER A 81 21.21 0.31 -43.15
N GLY A 82 22.04 -0.06 -42.17
CA GLY A 82 22.77 -1.34 -42.21
C GLY A 82 24.17 -1.34 -41.59
N GLY A 83 24.60 -0.26 -40.93
CA GLY A 83 25.90 -0.20 -40.28
C GLY A 83 26.01 -1.23 -39.15
N LYS A 84 26.91 -2.22 -39.30
CA LYS A 84 27.18 -3.26 -38.31
C LYS A 84 28.64 -3.24 -37.88
N LEU A 85 28.89 -3.20 -36.57
CA LEU A 85 30.22 -3.31 -35.97
C LEU A 85 30.31 -4.59 -35.14
N THR A 86 31.33 -5.42 -35.37
CA THR A 86 31.51 -6.72 -34.70
C THR A 86 32.77 -6.70 -33.84
N PHE A 87 32.69 -7.21 -32.61
CA PHE A 87 33.81 -7.26 -31.65
C PHE A 87 34.21 -8.73 -31.42
N SER A 88 35.43 -9.11 -31.80
CA SER A 88 35.90 -10.51 -31.69
C SER A 88 36.52 -10.85 -30.32
N ASP A 89 36.97 -9.83 -29.60
CA ASP A 89 37.61 -9.91 -28.28
C ASP A 89 36.94 -9.00 -27.23
N ASP A 90 37.30 -9.22 -25.96
CA ASP A 90 36.85 -8.40 -24.83
C ASP A 90 37.31 -6.95 -25.02
N THR A 91 36.37 -6.06 -25.31
CA THR A 91 36.67 -4.71 -25.79
C THR A 91 36.25 -3.68 -24.75
N ILE A 92 37.18 -2.79 -24.37
CA ILE A 92 36.91 -1.67 -23.46
C ILE A 92 36.84 -0.37 -24.26
N LEU A 93 35.69 0.29 -24.18
CA LEU A 93 35.38 1.58 -24.75
C LEU A 93 35.47 2.63 -23.64
N GLU A 94 36.67 3.17 -23.44
CA GLU A 94 36.90 4.29 -22.51
C GLU A 94 36.70 5.62 -23.25
N ALA A 95 35.70 6.39 -22.82
CA ALA A 95 35.48 7.73 -23.36
C ALA A 95 36.46 8.71 -22.70
N THR A 96 37.61 8.92 -23.35
CA THR A 96 38.62 9.91 -22.91
C THR A 96 37.96 11.25 -22.57
N PRO A 97 38.35 11.97 -21.51
CA PRO A 97 37.75 13.26 -21.17
C PRO A 97 37.92 14.30 -22.29
N VAL A 98 36.88 14.48 -23.09
CA VAL A 98 36.80 15.54 -24.10
C VAL A 98 36.00 16.70 -23.51
N THR A 99 36.42 17.93 -23.79
CA THR A 99 35.69 19.16 -23.44
C THR A 99 34.48 19.39 -24.37
N ALA A 100 33.72 18.33 -24.64
CA ALA A 100 32.55 18.30 -25.52
C ALA A 100 31.56 17.25 -24.99
N ASP A 101 30.27 17.59 -24.97
CA ASP A 101 29.26 16.94 -24.11
C ASP A 101 28.82 15.51 -24.51
N GLN A 102 29.56 14.77 -25.34
CA GLN A 102 29.06 13.51 -25.94
C GLN A 102 30.06 12.35 -25.94
N GLY A 103 29.58 11.19 -25.50
CA GLY A 103 30.16 9.86 -25.76
C GLY A 103 29.78 9.33 -27.15
N LEU A 104 29.52 8.02 -27.28
CA LEU A 104 29.00 7.44 -28.53
C LEU A 104 27.57 7.95 -28.79
N ALA A 105 27.37 8.74 -29.85
CA ALA A 105 26.07 9.31 -30.20
C ALA A 105 25.53 8.73 -31.53
N ILE A 106 24.47 7.91 -31.47
CA ILE A 106 23.80 7.35 -32.64
C ILE A 106 22.78 8.36 -33.18
N THR A 107 23.25 9.31 -33.99
CA THR A 107 22.47 10.47 -34.48
C THR A 107 21.89 10.24 -35.90
N GLY A 108 21.32 11.28 -36.50
CA GLY A 108 21.01 11.32 -37.94
C GLY A 108 19.88 10.40 -38.44
N ARG A 109 19.13 9.75 -37.55
CA ARG A 109 18.20 8.64 -37.86
C ARG A 109 18.89 7.36 -38.37
N ALA A 110 20.16 7.16 -38.00
CA ALA A 110 20.90 5.96 -38.37
C ALA A 110 20.26 4.69 -37.77
N THR A 111 20.44 3.56 -38.47
CA THR A 111 20.13 2.22 -37.94
C THR A 111 21.44 1.45 -37.83
N VAL A 112 21.84 1.16 -36.59
CA VAL A 112 23.18 0.66 -36.23
C VAL A 112 23.06 -0.59 -35.36
N ALA A 113 23.89 -1.59 -35.63
CA ALA A 113 23.99 -2.81 -34.84
C ALA A 113 25.43 -3.05 -34.36
N PHE A 114 25.62 -3.31 -33.07
CA PHE A 114 26.86 -3.83 -32.51
C PHE A 114 26.66 -5.31 -32.17
N GLU A 115 27.65 -6.16 -32.44
CA GLU A 115 27.59 -7.60 -32.16
C GLU A 115 28.88 -8.06 -31.46
N VAL A 116 28.74 -8.63 -30.27
CA VAL A 116 29.84 -9.10 -29.44
C VAL A 116 29.95 -10.62 -29.58
N ALA A 117 31.15 -11.13 -29.86
CA ALA A 117 31.38 -12.56 -30.01
C ALA A 117 31.00 -13.35 -28.75
N ALA A 118 30.57 -14.60 -28.93
CA ALA A 118 30.08 -15.44 -27.83
C ALA A 118 31.18 -15.65 -26.76
N GLY A 119 30.85 -15.33 -25.51
CA GLY A 119 31.79 -15.40 -24.39
C GLY A 119 32.70 -14.17 -24.21
N LYS A 120 32.55 -13.13 -25.04
CA LYS A 120 33.22 -11.83 -24.89
C LYS A 120 32.28 -10.78 -24.32
N THR A 121 32.85 -9.69 -23.79
CA THR A 121 32.12 -8.56 -23.20
C THR A 121 32.52 -7.23 -23.83
N LEU A 122 31.54 -6.40 -24.20
CA LEU A 122 31.76 -5.00 -24.55
C LEU A 122 31.58 -4.11 -23.32
N THR A 123 32.67 -3.47 -22.87
CA THR A 123 32.69 -2.67 -21.64
C THR A 123 32.74 -1.18 -21.96
N PHE A 124 31.77 -0.40 -21.50
CA PHE A 124 31.75 1.07 -21.57
C PHE A 124 32.07 1.66 -20.19
N LYS A 125 33.18 2.41 -20.09
CA LYS A 125 33.78 2.74 -18.78
C LYS A 125 34.30 4.18 -18.68
N GLY A 126 34.17 4.76 -17.49
CA GLY A 126 34.96 5.90 -17.03
C GLY A 126 34.64 7.24 -17.69
N TYR A 127 33.50 7.39 -18.36
CA TYR A 127 33.05 8.67 -18.88
C TYR A 127 32.67 9.61 -17.73
N ASP A 128 33.19 10.85 -17.71
CA ASP A 128 32.82 11.91 -16.74
C ASP A 128 32.83 13.31 -17.37
N PRO A 129 31.77 13.71 -18.11
CA PRO A 129 31.60 15.07 -18.61
C PRO A 129 31.17 16.02 -17.48
N SER A 130 32.13 16.78 -16.96
CA SER A 130 31.87 17.90 -16.04
C SER A 130 31.40 19.14 -16.79
N ALA A 131 30.09 19.26 -17.07
CA ALA A 131 29.51 20.36 -17.84
C ALA A 131 28.76 21.39 -16.97
N ALA A 132 28.85 22.67 -17.35
CA ALA A 132 28.34 23.79 -16.55
C ALA A 132 26.81 23.96 -16.63
N THR A 133 26.18 23.55 -17.75
CA THR A 133 24.79 23.87 -18.10
C THR A 133 24.11 22.71 -18.85
N ARG A 134 23.32 21.89 -18.13
CA ARG A 134 22.62 20.67 -18.60
C ARG A 134 23.53 19.58 -19.17
N SER A 135 23.94 18.69 -18.29
CA SER A 135 24.74 17.51 -18.65
C SER A 135 23.82 16.36 -19.08
N ARG A 136 23.64 16.20 -20.39
CA ARG A 136 22.96 15.06 -21.02
C ARG A 136 23.99 14.26 -21.80
N GLY A 137 24.04 12.96 -21.56
CA GLY A 137 24.86 12.07 -22.37
C GLY A 137 25.30 10.90 -21.52
N GLY A 138 24.89 9.71 -21.92
CA GLY A 138 25.59 8.52 -21.49
C GLY A 138 26.88 8.36 -22.28
N VAL A 139 27.75 7.47 -21.80
CA VAL A 139 28.81 6.90 -22.66
C VAL A 139 28.22 6.30 -23.95
N LEU A 140 26.94 5.90 -23.94
CA LEU A 140 26.07 5.73 -25.10
C LEU A 140 24.89 6.73 -25.09
N THR A 141 24.60 7.33 -26.24
CA THR A 141 23.44 8.18 -26.51
C THR A 141 22.77 7.75 -27.82
N VAL A 142 21.43 7.60 -27.82
CA VAL A 142 20.67 7.16 -29.00
C VAL A 142 19.58 8.18 -29.32
N ASP A 143 19.67 8.77 -30.51
CA ASP A 143 19.00 10.03 -30.82
C ASP A 143 17.62 9.86 -31.48
N SER A 144 16.84 10.94 -31.56
CA SER A 144 15.43 10.87 -31.96
C SER A 144 15.22 10.39 -33.40
N GLY A 145 14.65 9.20 -33.55
CA GLY A 145 14.43 8.53 -34.85
C GLY A 145 15.58 7.64 -35.30
N SER A 146 16.67 7.54 -34.53
CA SER A 146 17.70 6.52 -34.70
C SER A 146 17.30 5.19 -34.05
N THR A 147 17.87 4.09 -34.53
CA THR A 147 17.74 2.76 -33.94
C THR A 147 19.12 2.18 -33.64
N PHE A 148 19.34 1.73 -32.40
CA PHE A 148 20.55 1.01 -31.99
C PHE A 148 20.20 -0.36 -31.41
N THR A 149 20.95 -1.39 -31.81
CA THR A 149 20.88 -2.74 -31.23
C THR A 149 22.29 -3.18 -30.82
N LEU A 150 22.46 -3.62 -29.58
CA LEU A 150 23.69 -4.27 -29.11
C LEU A 150 23.38 -5.74 -28.83
N ILE A 151 24.05 -6.65 -29.51
CA ILE A 151 23.89 -8.11 -29.41
C ILE A 151 25.08 -8.68 -28.63
N GLY A 152 24.81 -9.58 -27.68
CA GLY A 152 25.83 -10.17 -26.80
C GLY A 152 26.09 -9.36 -25.52
N THR A 153 27.05 -9.82 -24.71
CA THR A 153 27.24 -9.37 -23.33
C THR A 153 27.84 -7.96 -23.25
N SER A 154 27.30 -7.11 -22.37
CA SER A 154 27.79 -5.75 -22.17
C SER A 154 27.82 -5.27 -20.73
N LEU A 155 28.78 -4.38 -20.43
CA LEU A 155 29.04 -3.83 -19.11
C LEU A 155 29.19 -2.32 -19.18
N PHE A 156 28.38 -1.59 -18.41
CA PHE A 156 28.47 -0.13 -18.26
C PHE A 156 28.89 0.18 -16.82
N THR A 157 30.12 0.63 -16.61
CA THR A 157 30.70 0.71 -15.26
C THR A 157 31.42 2.02 -14.95
N GLY A 158 31.12 2.60 -13.79
CA GLY A 158 31.79 3.81 -13.28
C GLY A 158 31.60 5.07 -14.13
N ASN A 159 30.58 5.12 -14.99
CA ASN A 159 30.29 6.32 -15.78
C ASN A 159 29.55 7.34 -14.90
N THR A 160 30.02 8.59 -14.90
CA THR A 160 29.54 9.69 -14.07
C THR A 160 29.04 10.82 -14.97
N VAL A 161 28.01 11.57 -14.56
CA VAL A 161 27.63 12.82 -15.23
C VAL A 161 27.29 13.88 -14.18
N LYS A 162 27.90 15.06 -14.28
CA LYS A 162 27.73 16.15 -13.31
C LYS A 162 27.28 17.45 -13.97
N SER A 163 26.26 18.10 -13.41
CA SER A 163 25.75 19.41 -13.86
C SER A 163 25.68 20.41 -12.70
N THR A 164 26.29 21.59 -12.88
CA THR A 164 26.46 22.59 -11.80
C THR A 164 25.35 23.65 -11.71
N SER A 165 24.36 23.64 -12.60
CA SER A 165 23.29 24.68 -12.63
C SER A 165 21.89 24.19 -13.02
N ASP A 166 21.81 23.12 -13.81
CA ASP A 166 20.56 22.52 -14.29
C ASP A 166 20.69 20.98 -14.17
N SER A 167 19.80 20.25 -14.83
CA SER A 167 19.54 18.84 -14.68
C SER A 167 20.62 17.95 -15.30
N ALA A 168 20.82 16.76 -14.73
CA ALA A 168 21.74 15.74 -15.21
C ALA A 168 21.02 14.39 -15.38
N PHE A 169 21.32 13.64 -16.45
CA PHE A 169 20.58 12.43 -16.81
C PHE A 169 21.42 11.35 -17.53
N GLY A 170 21.29 10.09 -17.11
CA GLY A 170 21.66 8.91 -17.91
C GLY A 170 23.15 8.70 -18.16
N ALA A 171 24.00 8.56 -17.13
CA ALA A 171 25.45 8.52 -17.30
C ALA A 171 26.01 7.30 -18.05
N ALA A 172 25.32 6.15 -18.02
CA ALA A 172 25.64 5.06 -18.93
C ALA A 172 24.91 5.20 -20.27
N ILE A 173 23.59 5.45 -20.25
CA ILE A 173 22.75 5.53 -21.45
C ILE A 173 21.76 6.70 -21.37
N TYR A 174 21.74 7.52 -22.43
CA TYR A 174 20.69 8.50 -22.69
C TYR A 174 19.93 8.15 -23.99
N ASN A 175 18.73 7.58 -23.87
CA ASN A 175 17.92 7.14 -25.01
C ASN A 175 16.71 8.04 -25.27
N VAL A 176 16.65 8.61 -26.47
CA VAL A 176 15.47 9.27 -27.08
C VAL A 176 15.08 8.64 -28.43
N GLY A 177 15.81 7.61 -28.89
CA GLY A 177 15.51 6.80 -30.07
C GLY A 177 14.93 5.42 -29.73
N TRP A 178 15.23 4.42 -30.56
CA TRP A 178 14.88 3.03 -30.30
C TRP A 178 16.13 2.22 -29.94
N LEU A 179 16.11 1.61 -28.75
CA LEU A 179 17.25 0.89 -28.19
C LEU A 179 16.88 -0.55 -27.84
N THR A 180 17.62 -1.52 -28.40
CA THR A 180 17.51 -2.94 -28.03
C THR A 180 18.84 -3.45 -27.49
N LEU A 181 18.79 -4.16 -26.36
CA LEU A 181 19.93 -4.83 -25.75
C LEU A 181 19.62 -6.34 -25.77
N ASP A 182 20.27 -7.03 -26.71
CA ASP A 182 20.03 -8.40 -27.16
C ASP A 182 21.13 -9.33 -26.62
N GLY A 183 21.33 -9.25 -25.30
CA GLY A 183 22.35 -9.95 -24.55
C GLY A 183 22.42 -9.43 -23.11
N ASP A 184 23.10 -10.17 -22.24
CA ASP A 184 23.14 -9.86 -20.81
C ASP A 184 23.88 -8.54 -20.57
N THR A 185 23.25 -7.65 -19.80
CA THR A 185 23.71 -6.26 -19.64
C THR A 185 23.83 -5.88 -18.16
N THR A 186 25.01 -5.44 -17.74
CA THR A 186 25.27 -4.99 -16.36
C THR A 186 25.58 -3.50 -16.29
N PHE A 187 24.96 -2.79 -15.35
CA PHE A 187 25.24 -1.39 -14.99
C PHE A 187 25.74 -1.34 -13.54
N THR A 188 27.03 -1.09 -13.32
CA THR A 188 27.62 -1.06 -11.97
C THR A 188 28.23 0.30 -11.64
N GLY A 189 27.80 0.91 -10.53
CA GLY A 189 28.45 2.10 -9.97
C GLY A 189 28.41 3.34 -10.89
N ASN A 190 27.40 3.48 -11.75
CA ASN A 190 27.21 4.68 -12.56
C ASN A 190 26.53 5.77 -11.71
N SER A 191 26.94 7.02 -11.88
CA SER A 191 26.56 8.14 -11.01
C SER A 191 26.04 9.36 -11.79
N VAL A 192 25.03 10.04 -11.26
CA VAL A 192 24.51 11.31 -11.81
C VAL A 192 24.35 12.31 -10.68
N ALA A 193 25.01 13.47 -10.79
CA ALA A 193 24.98 14.53 -9.78
C ALA A 193 24.50 15.86 -10.37
N SER A 194 23.53 16.52 -9.71
CA SER A 194 22.99 17.81 -10.15
C SER A 194 22.87 18.82 -9.00
N ALA A 195 23.34 20.05 -9.24
CA ALA A 195 23.04 21.24 -8.45
C ALA A 195 21.89 22.10 -9.05
N GLY A 196 21.12 21.49 -9.94
CA GLY A 196 19.96 22.05 -10.61
C GLY A 196 18.69 21.26 -10.31
N THR A 197 17.73 21.30 -11.24
CA THR A 197 16.35 20.85 -11.02
C THR A 197 16.21 19.34 -10.80
N TYR A 198 16.95 18.51 -11.56
CA TYR A 198 16.79 17.05 -11.52
C TYR A 198 18.12 16.32 -11.68
N ALA A 199 18.37 15.31 -10.84
CA ALA A 199 19.25 14.19 -11.16
C ALA A 199 18.37 12.99 -11.51
N GLY A 200 18.62 12.29 -12.63
CA GLY A 200 17.71 11.25 -13.10
C GLY A 200 18.36 10.07 -13.82
N GLY A 201 18.16 8.84 -13.31
CA GLY A 201 18.53 7.62 -14.03
C GLY A 201 20.03 7.44 -14.14
N ALA A 202 20.72 7.15 -13.04
CA ALA A 202 22.18 7.24 -13.04
C ALA A 202 22.87 6.27 -14.02
N ALA A 203 22.30 5.08 -14.21
CA ALA A 203 22.64 4.25 -15.36
C ALA A 203 21.89 4.74 -16.61
N VAL A 204 20.56 4.69 -16.61
CA VAL A 204 19.74 4.83 -17.81
C VAL A 204 18.70 5.94 -17.68
N TYR A 205 18.72 6.89 -18.61
CA TYR A 205 17.59 7.75 -18.93
C TYR A 205 16.93 7.29 -20.24
N ASN A 206 15.65 6.91 -20.18
CA ASN A 206 14.88 6.49 -21.34
C ASN A 206 13.64 7.38 -21.53
N ALA A 207 13.54 8.08 -22.66
CA ALA A 207 12.38 8.88 -23.03
C ALA A 207 11.71 8.44 -24.34
N ASN A 208 12.04 7.27 -24.87
CA ASN A 208 11.38 6.63 -26.01
C ASN A 208 11.37 5.10 -25.81
N LYS A 209 11.65 4.27 -26.82
CA LYS A 209 11.58 2.81 -26.69
C LYS A 209 12.93 2.23 -26.27
N MET A 210 12.94 1.45 -25.19
CA MET A 210 14.09 0.64 -24.78
C MET A 210 13.64 -0.79 -24.41
N THR A 211 14.40 -1.80 -24.84
CA THR A 211 14.06 -3.21 -24.60
C THR A 211 15.32 -4.01 -24.26
N PHE A 212 15.32 -4.64 -23.08
CA PHE A 212 16.29 -5.65 -22.68
C PHE A 212 15.70 -7.04 -22.96
N LYS A 213 16.32 -7.79 -23.85
CA LYS A 213 15.98 -9.20 -24.15
C LYS A 213 16.83 -10.18 -23.34
N GLY A 214 18.09 -9.86 -23.09
CA GLY A 214 18.94 -10.56 -22.13
C GLY A 214 18.59 -10.22 -20.69
N ALA A 215 19.29 -10.84 -19.74
CA ALA A 215 19.19 -10.50 -18.33
C ALA A 215 19.86 -9.15 -18.04
N ALA A 216 19.20 -8.30 -17.26
CA ALA A 216 19.73 -6.99 -16.88
C ALA A 216 20.10 -6.94 -15.39
N VAL A 217 21.24 -6.32 -15.05
CA VAL A 217 21.67 -6.11 -13.66
C VAL A 217 22.03 -4.65 -13.44
N PHE A 218 21.43 -4.02 -12.45
CA PHE A 218 21.76 -2.65 -12.02
C PHE A 218 22.23 -2.70 -10.58
N LYS A 219 23.51 -2.45 -10.33
CA LYS A 219 24.13 -2.54 -9.01
C LYS A 219 24.79 -1.24 -8.58
N GLY A 220 24.39 -0.71 -7.42
CA GLY A 220 25.05 0.43 -6.77
C GLY A 220 25.10 1.71 -7.61
N ASN A 221 24.13 1.93 -8.51
CA ASN A 221 24.04 3.17 -9.28
C ASN A 221 23.39 4.28 -8.42
N VAL A 222 23.87 5.51 -8.51
CA VAL A 222 23.52 6.60 -7.58
C VAL A 222 23.11 7.88 -8.32
N SER A 223 21.91 8.36 -8.03
CA SER A 223 21.38 9.65 -8.50
C SER A 223 21.35 10.63 -7.33
N GLU A 224 22.09 11.73 -7.41
CA GLU A 224 22.28 12.71 -6.33
C GLU A 224 21.84 14.12 -6.75
N ASN A 225 21.04 14.78 -5.92
CA ASN A 225 20.65 16.18 -6.13
C ASN A 225 20.71 16.96 -4.81
N ASN A 226 21.29 18.17 -4.83
CA ASN A 226 21.40 19.02 -3.63
C ASN A 226 20.51 20.27 -3.67
N LYS A 227 19.53 20.33 -4.58
CA LYS A 227 18.65 21.48 -4.78
C LYS A 227 17.16 21.16 -4.90
N GLN A 228 16.74 20.16 -5.67
CA GLN A 228 15.32 19.77 -5.79
C GLN A 228 15.07 18.26 -5.76
N GLU A 229 15.23 17.53 -6.87
CA GLU A 229 14.84 16.11 -6.93
C GLU A 229 15.96 15.19 -7.46
N ALA A 230 16.17 14.10 -6.73
CA ALA A 230 16.96 12.95 -7.15
C ALA A 230 16.02 11.81 -7.50
N GLN A 231 16.09 11.32 -8.74
CA GLN A 231 15.09 10.44 -9.32
C GLN A 231 15.74 9.20 -9.92
N GLY A 232 15.14 8.02 -9.73
CA GLY A 232 15.50 6.80 -10.45
C GLY A 232 16.98 6.44 -10.28
N GLY A 233 17.40 5.98 -9.10
CA GLY A 233 18.82 5.79 -8.78
C GLY A 233 19.59 4.94 -9.79
N ALA A 234 18.93 3.97 -10.43
CA ALA A 234 19.43 3.33 -11.64
C ALA A 234 18.77 3.86 -12.92
N VAL A 235 17.43 3.96 -12.96
CA VAL A 235 16.65 4.16 -14.20
C VAL A 235 15.61 5.27 -14.07
N HIS A 236 15.63 6.23 -15.00
CA HIS A 236 14.55 7.17 -15.23
C HIS A 236 13.85 6.82 -16.55
N ASN A 237 12.60 6.33 -16.46
CA ASN A 237 11.73 6.13 -17.62
C ASN A 237 10.76 7.33 -17.74
N GLY A 238 11.04 8.23 -18.68
CA GLY A 238 10.40 9.55 -18.83
C GLY A 238 9.00 9.53 -19.45
N LEU A 239 8.44 10.71 -19.72
CA LEU A 239 7.03 10.91 -20.10
C LEU A 239 6.57 10.23 -21.39
N SER A 240 7.50 9.90 -22.29
CA SER A 240 7.27 9.10 -23.51
C SER A 240 7.99 7.75 -23.48
N GLY A 241 8.61 7.39 -22.35
CA GLY A 241 9.41 6.19 -22.17
C GLY A 241 8.57 4.91 -22.17
N VAL A 242 8.93 3.96 -23.02
CA VAL A 242 8.42 2.58 -23.02
C VAL A 242 9.61 1.66 -22.82
N LEU A 243 9.67 1.06 -21.63
CA LEU A 243 10.76 0.20 -21.19
C LEU A 243 10.27 -1.23 -20.96
N THR A 244 11.00 -2.21 -21.48
CA THR A 244 10.72 -3.64 -21.32
C THR A 244 11.97 -4.39 -20.84
N PHE A 245 11.79 -5.29 -19.87
CA PHE A 245 12.82 -6.21 -19.37
C PHE A 245 12.36 -7.66 -19.48
N SER A 246 13.13 -8.53 -20.14
CA SER A 246 12.87 -9.98 -20.12
C SER A 246 13.28 -10.64 -18.80
N SER A 247 14.33 -10.19 -18.12
CA SER A 247 14.54 -10.40 -16.67
C SER A 247 15.47 -9.33 -16.11
N VAL A 248 15.37 -9.00 -14.81
CA VAL A 248 16.19 -7.92 -14.21
C VAL A 248 16.42 -8.01 -12.70
N ALA A 249 17.61 -7.61 -12.25
CA ALA A 249 17.91 -7.36 -10.84
C ALA A 249 18.39 -5.91 -10.60
N PHE A 250 17.83 -5.26 -9.58
CA PHE A 250 18.23 -3.96 -9.06
C PHE A 250 18.72 -4.11 -7.62
N VAL A 251 20.02 -3.91 -7.40
CA VAL A 251 20.68 -4.13 -6.09
C VAL A 251 21.37 -2.85 -5.62
N ASP A 252 21.05 -2.38 -4.43
CA ASP A 252 21.75 -1.28 -3.73
C ASP A 252 21.80 0.08 -4.48
N ASN A 253 20.88 0.31 -5.43
CA ASN A 253 20.79 1.57 -6.18
C ASN A 253 20.13 2.66 -5.33
N LYS A 254 20.55 3.92 -5.48
CA LYS A 254 20.18 5.01 -4.56
C LYS A 254 19.76 6.28 -5.29
N ALA A 255 18.67 6.90 -4.82
CA ALA A 255 18.23 8.23 -5.21
C ALA A 255 18.26 9.15 -3.99
N ILE A 256 19.25 10.03 -3.91
CA ILE A 256 19.60 10.81 -2.71
C ILE A 256 19.40 12.30 -2.98
N ASN A 257 18.43 12.92 -2.29
CA ASN A 257 18.24 14.36 -2.33
C ASN A 257 18.59 15.01 -0.99
N SER A 258 19.51 15.97 -0.98
CA SER A 258 19.75 16.88 0.15
C SER A 258 19.14 18.29 -0.05
N GLY A 259 18.53 18.54 -1.21
CA GLY A 259 17.83 19.79 -1.55
C GLY A 259 16.36 19.86 -1.13
N GLU A 260 15.64 20.84 -1.68
CA GLU A 260 14.33 21.31 -1.23
C GLU A 260 13.13 20.35 -1.46
N TYR A 261 13.26 19.26 -2.24
CA TYR A 261 12.12 18.42 -2.61
C TYR A 261 12.29 16.94 -2.23
N ALA A 262 12.79 16.06 -3.11
CA ALA A 262 12.60 14.62 -2.91
C ALA A 262 13.63 13.67 -3.52
N GLY A 263 13.89 12.57 -2.81
CA GLY A 263 14.51 11.36 -3.35
C GLY A 263 13.42 10.37 -3.76
N ILE A 264 13.33 9.99 -5.03
CA ILE A 264 12.19 9.21 -5.56
C ILE A 264 12.60 8.07 -6.50
N GLY A 265 12.18 6.84 -6.19
CA GLY A 265 12.52 5.65 -6.96
C GLY A 265 14.00 5.29 -6.83
N GLY A 266 14.42 4.67 -5.72
CA GLY A 266 15.84 4.35 -5.49
C GLY A 266 16.45 3.44 -6.56
N ALA A 267 15.66 2.58 -7.19
CA ALA A 267 16.02 1.92 -8.45
C ALA A 267 15.40 2.62 -9.66
N ILE A 268 14.07 2.78 -9.70
CA ILE A 268 13.33 3.21 -10.90
C ILE A 268 12.36 4.36 -10.59
N ILE A 269 12.39 5.41 -11.41
CA ILE A 269 11.22 6.28 -11.62
C ILE A 269 10.54 5.98 -12.96
N ASN A 270 9.21 5.85 -12.96
CA ASN A 270 8.40 5.62 -14.14
C ASN A 270 7.32 6.69 -14.33
N TRP A 271 7.48 7.50 -15.38
CA TRP A 271 6.52 8.51 -15.82
C TRP A 271 5.56 8.03 -16.93
N ASN A 272 5.78 6.83 -17.50
CA ASN A 272 4.98 6.34 -18.62
C ASN A 272 4.70 4.83 -18.61
N LYS A 273 5.52 3.98 -19.24
CA LYS A 273 5.29 2.53 -19.28
C LYS A 273 6.56 1.73 -19.00
N VAL A 274 6.49 0.83 -18.01
CA VAL A 274 7.48 -0.23 -17.76
C VAL A 274 6.79 -1.59 -17.76
N THR A 275 7.40 -2.58 -18.42
CA THR A 275 6.95 -3.99 -18.42
C THR A 275 8.10 -4.90 -18.03
N PHE A 276 7.90 -5.77 -17.06
CA PHE A 276 8.79 -6.87 -16.72
C PHE A 276 8.13 -8.15 -17.23
N GLU A 277 8.74 -8.81 -18.20
CA GLU A 277 8.16 -9.97 -18.91
C GLU A 277 8.47 -11.29 -18.20
N GLY A 278 9.69 -11.43 -17.69
CA GLY A 278 10.08 -12.42 -16.69
C GLY A 278 10.32 -11.77 -15.33
N ASP A 279 11.20 -12.38 -14.54
CA ASP A 279 11.37 -12.08 -13.12
C ASP A 279 12.12 -10.76 -12.87
N ALA A 280 11.72 -10.06 -11.80
CA ALA A 280 12.25 -8.78 -11.39
C ALA A 280 12.60 -8.75 -9.89
N ILE A 281 13.88 -8.52 -9.57
CA ILE A 281 14.40 -8.49 -8.21
C ILE A 281 14.80 -7.05 -7.84
N PHE A 282 14.42 -6.61 -6.65
CA PHE A 282 14.77 -5.32 -6.07
C PHE A 282 15.28 -5.56 -4.64
N GLU A 283 16.59 -5.44 -4.44
CA GLU A 283 17.23 -5.63 -3.14
C GLU A 283 17.94 -4.35 -2.66
N LYS A 284 17.66 -3.91 -1.43
CA LYS A 284 18.40 -2.84 -0.73
C LYS A 284 18.45 -1.49 -1.46
N ASN A 285 17.55 -1.25 -2.42
CA ASN A 285 17.49 0.04 -3.10
C ASN A 285 16.93 1.11 -2.16
N MET A 286 17.44 2.34 -2.27
CA MET A 286 17.15 3.42 -1.32
C MET A 286 16.67 4.70 -2.00
N ALA A 287 15.52 5.22 -1.56
CA ALA A 287 15.11 6.60 -1.78
C ALA A 287 15.40 7.38 -0.49
N ILE A 288 16.25 8.40 -0.55
CA ILE A 288 16.75 9.14 0.61
C ILE A 288 16.45 10.63 0.45
N ASN A 289 15.92 11.23 1.52
CA ASN A 289 15.87 12.67 1.69
C ASN A 289 16.75 13.07 2.89
N ASP A 290 17.88 13.68 2.57
CA ASP A 290 18.96 14.06 3.49
C ASP A 290 19.02 15.58 3.69
N SER A 291 17.90 16.29 3.48
CA SER A 291 17.87 17.74 3.68
C SER A 291 17.65 18.11 5.14
N ASP A 292 18.44 19.07 5.62
CA ASP A 292 18.25 19.74 6.91
C ASP A 292 17.35 20.98 6.85
N THR A 293 16.97 21.43 5.65
CA THR A 293 16.09 22.60 5.51
C THR A 293 14.66 22.27 5.96
N GLU A 294 13.91 23.25 6.48
CA GLU A 294 12.56 23.03 7.05
C GLU A 294 11.46 22.82 5.98
N ILE A 295 11.63 21.79 5.16
CA ILE A 295 10.75 21.45 4.05
C ILE A 295 9.49 20.75 4.60
N LYS A 296 8.31 21.28 4.27
CA LYS A 296 6.99 20.67 4.57
C LYS A 296 6.35 19.93 3.38
N SER A 297 6.94 20.06 2.20
CA SER A 297 6.53 19.45 0.93
C SER A 297 7.38 18.24 0.50
N GLY A 298 8.52 17.99 1.16
CA GLY A 298 9.52 17.02 0.70
C GLY A 298 9.15 15.57 1.00
N SER A 299 9.80 14.64 0.31
CA SER A 299 9.62 13.20 0.55
C SER A 299 10.84 12.34 0.25
N ALA A 300 10.80 11.12 0.76
CA ALA A 300 11.46 9.95 0.20
C ALA A 300 10.36 8.99 -0.26
N SER A 301 10.25 8.72 -1.57
CA SER A 301 9.10 7.97 -2.11
C SER A 301 9.49 6.83 -3.05
N GLY A 302 9.13 5.60 -2.69
CA GLY A 302 9.45 4.41 -3.50
C GLY A 302 10.92 4.01 -3.38
N GLY A 303 11.30 3.33 -2.29
CA GLY A 303 12.70 2.95 -2.05
C GLY A 303 13.31 2.10 -3.17
N ALA A 304 12.50 1.24 -3.81
CA ALA A 304 12.83 0.69 -5.13
C ALA A 304 12.19 1.50 -6.27
N ILE A 305 10.87 1.72 -6.23
CA ILE A 305 10.11 2.19 -7.39
C ILE A 305 9.18 3.35 -7.06
N HIS A 306 9.25 4.44 -7.83
CA HIS A 306 8.18 5.43 -7.94
C HIS A 306 7.50 5.32 -9.32
N THR A 307 6.18 5.11 -9.37
CA THR A 307 5.43 5.01 -10.64
C THR A 307 4.23 5.96 -10.72
N ARG A 308 4.10 6.65 -11.86
CA ARG A 308 3.08 7.68 -12.13
C ARG A 308 2.14 7.36 -13.30
N ARG A 309 2.36 6.25 -14.02
CA ARG A 309 1.45 5.76 -15.07
C ARG A 309 1.35 4.24 -15.04
N SER A 310 1.77 3.51 -16.08
CA SER A 310 1.57 2.06 -16.17
C SER A 310 2.83 1.29 -15.82
N MET A 311 2.71 0.31 -14.93
CA MET A 311 3.74 -0.66 -14.62
C MET A 311 3.14 -2.05 -14.50
N LYS A 312 3.76 -3.03 -15.17
CA LYS A 312 3.30 -4.42 -15.18
C LYS A 312 4.43 -5.41 -14.93
N PHE A 313 4.22 -6.33 -14.00
CA PHE A 313 5.05 -7.51 -13.75
C PHE A 313 4.31 -8.74 -14.28
N LEU A 314 4.90 -9.44 -15.26
CA LEU A 314 4.38 -10.70 -15.80
C LEU A 314 5.03 -11.89 -15.10
N GLY A 315 6.36 -11.88 -14.92
CA GLY A 315 7.08 -12.81 -14.05
C GLY A 315 6.97 -12.45 -12.56
N ALA A 316 7.74 -13.17 -11.74
CA ALA A 316 7.78 -12.98 -10.29
C ALA A 316 8.47 -11.66 -9.90
N ALA A 317 7.94 -11.00 -8.87
CA ALA A 317 8.48 -9.73 -8.39
C ALA A 317 8.92 -9.84 -6.91
N THR A 318 10.22 -9.63 -6.64
CA THR A 318 10.79 -9.73 -5.30
C THR A 318 11.34 -8.38 -4.85
N PHE A 319 10.90 -7.90 -3.68
CA PHE A 319 11.33 -6.67 -3.05
C PHE A 319 11.88 -6.98 -1.64
N ASN A 320 13.19 -6.99 -1.48
CA ASN A 320 13.85 -7.24 -0.19
C ASN A 320 14.60 -6.00 0.33
N GLU A 321 14.35 -5.62 1.58
CA GLU A 321 15.09 -4.60 2.34
C GLU A 321 15.18 -3.20 1.67
N ASN A 322 14.29 -2.90 0.71
CA ASN A 322 14.25 -1.58 0.06
C ASN A 322 13.73 -0.53 1.05
N THR A 323 14.28 0.69 0.97
CA THR A 323 14.08 1.71 2.00
C THR A 323 13.72 3.08 1.42
N ALA A 324 12.65 3.67 1.93
CA ALA A 324 12.35 5.10 1.80
C ALA A 324 12.65 5.79 3.14
N ALA A 325 13.68 6.64 3.18
CA ALA A 325 14.18 7.23 4.42
C ALA A 325 14.31 8.76 4.36
N ILE A 326 13.91 9.41 5.46
CA ILE A 326 14.32 10.77 5.80
C ILE A 326 15.45 10.66 6.81
N THR A 327 16.61 11.22 6.49
CA THR A 327 17.83 11.16 7.31
C THR A 327 18.23 12.53 7.87
N GLY A 328 18.05 13.59 7.09
CA GLY A 328 18.20 14.98 7.53
C GLY A 328 17.03 15.49 8.38
N SER A 329 17.11 16.74 8.84
CA SER A 329 16.16 17.33 9.79
C SER A 329 14.87 17.92 9.18
N ALA A 330 14.62 17.76 7.88
CA ALA A 330 13.38 18.16 7.20
C ALA A 330 12.11 17.47 7.76
N MET A 331 10.95 18.12 7.61
CA MET A 331 9.62 17.57 7.96
C MET A 331 9.00 16.79 6.78
N ALA A 332 9.83 16.02 6.08
CA ALA A 332 9.51 15.30 4.85
C ALA A 332 8.86 13.92 5.11
N ARG A 333 8.11 13.37 4.14
CA ARG A 333 7.39 12.09 4.30
C ARG A 333 8.15 10.90 3.71
N ALA A 334 8.13 9.76 4.39
CA ALA A 334 8.60 8.49 3.84
C ALA A 334 7.41 7.67 3.33
N GLU A 335 7.32 7.40 2.03
CA GLU A 335 6.13 6.84 1.40
C GLU A 335 6.49 5.69 0.44
N GLY A 336 6.13 4.45 0.80
CA GLY A 336 6.40 3.26 -0.03
C GLY A 336 7.84 2.79 0.05
N GLY A 337 8.20 2.03 1.10
CA GLY A 337 9.59 1.56 1.29
C GLY A 337 10.11 0.69 0.14
N ALA A 338 9.25 -0.10 -0.51
CA ALA A 338 9.52 -0.66 -1.83
C ALA A 338 8.92 0.20 -2.96
N ILE A 339 7.62 0.46 -2.94
CA ILE A 339 6.89 1.06 -4.07
C ILE A 339 5.99 2.23 -3.64
N SER A 340 6.14 3.36 -4.33
CA SER A 340 5.19 4.48 -4.33
C SER A 340 4.43 4.50 -5.67
N ALA A 341 3.14 4.16 -5.64
CA ALA A 341 2.25 4.17 -6.79
C ALA A 341 1.36 5.42 -6.76
N THR A 342 1.69 6.41 -7.58
CA THR A 342 1.15 7.77 -7.46
C THR A 342 -0.09 7.97 -8.33
N TYR A 343 -0.07 7.53 -9.59
CA TYR A 343 -1.23 7.52 -10.50
C TYR A 343 -1.13 6.34 -11.49
N GLY A 344 -2.21 6.06 -12.21
CA GLY A 344 -2.23 5.10 -13.32
C GLY A 344 -2.53 3.68 -12.86
N THR A 345 -1.76 2.70 -13.34
CA THR A 345 -1.98 1.27 -13.09
C THR A 345 -0.70 0.57 -12.67
N LEU A 346 -0.77 -0.19 -11.56
CA LEU A 346 0.31 -1.08 -11.10
C LEU A 346 -0.25 -2.50 -11.03
N THR A 347 0.30 -3.41 -11.82
CA THR A 347 -0.27 -4.75 -12.00
C THR A 347 0.77 -5.85 -11.81
N PHE A 348 0.50 -6.77 -10.90
CA PHE A 348 1.27 -7.98 -10.67
C PHE A 348 0.50 -9.18 -11.23
N SER A 349 0.84 -9.54 -12.46
CA SER A 349 0.34 -10.75 -13.13
C SER A 349 1.16 -11.99 -12.80
N GLY A 350 2.38 -11.86 -12.27
CA GLY A 350 3.11 -12.93 -11.58
C GLY A 350 2.98 -12.83 -10.05
N PRO A 351 3.55 -13.78 -9.29
CA PRO A 351 3.58 -13.73 -7.82
C PRO A 351 4.49 -12.61 -7.31
N ALA A 352 4.22 -12.08 -6.10
CA ALA A 352 4.96 -10.96 -5.55
C ALA A 352 5.36 -11.17 -4.08
N THR A 353 6.59 -10.84 -3.70
CA THR A 353 7.10 -10.96 -2.32
C THR A 353 7.77 -9.66 -1.88
N PHE A 354 7.34 -9.13 -0.73
CA PHE A 354 7.88 -7.95 -0.08
C PHE A 354 8.40 -8.35 1.31
N THR A 355 9.72 -8.37 1.49
CA THR A 355 10.37 -8.72 2.77
C THR A 355 11.20 -7.56 3.29
N GLY A 356 11.05 -7.20 4.58
CA GLY A 356 11.94 -6.25 5.27
C GLY A 356 11.93 -4.79 4.75
N ASN A 357 11.03 -4.42 3.84
CA ASN A 357 11.03 -3.08 3.24
C ASN A 357 10.58 -2.03 4.27
N THR A 358 11.19 -0.85 4.26
CA THR A 358 11.05 0.14 5.33
C THR A 358 10.70 1.54 4.81
N ALA A 359 9.67 2.15 5.40
CA ALA A 359 9.39 3.59 5.31
C ALA A 359 9.74 4.26 6.65
N SER A 360 10.70 5.19 6.67
CA SER A 360 11.25 5.79 7.90
C SER A 360 11.28 7.32 7.81
N ALA A 361 10.40 7.99 8.56
CA ALA A 361 10.36 9.45 8.64
C ALA A 361 10.42 9.90 10.12
N PRO A 362 11.62 10.10 10.71
CA PRO A 362 11.74 10.40 12.13
C PRO A 362 10.93 11.63 12.57
N ARG A 363 10.94 12.71 11.78
CA ARG A 363 10.34 14.01 12.15
C ARG A 363 8.95 14.27 11.54
N ALA A 364 8.40 13.29 10.81
CA ALA A 364 7.18 13.47 10.01
C ALA A 364 6.54 12.10 9.64
N ILE A 365 5.62 12.07 8.67
CA ILE A 365 4.72 10.93 8.45
C ILE A 365 5.41 9.81 7.64
N ALA A 366 5.26 8.56 8.10
CA ALA A 366 5.67 7.36 7.36
C ALA A 366 4.44 6.55 6.88
N ARG A 367 4.44 6.10 5.62
CA ARG A 367 3.33 5.35 5.00
C ARG A 367 3.82 4.18 4.15
N GLY A 368 3.21 3.01 4.32
CA GLY A 368 3.39 1.87 3.41
C GLY A 368 4.82 1.32 3.43
N GLY A 369 5.18 0.56 4.44
CA GLY A 369 6.56 0.04 4.59
C GLY A 369 7.02 -0.79 3.38
N ALA A 370 6.11 -1.51 2.73
CA ALA A 370 6.31 -2.03 1.37
C ALA A 370 5.70 -1.10 0.32
N VAL A 371 4.38 -0.90 0.34
CA VAL A 371 3.63 -0.26 -0.76
C VAL A 371 2.80 0.91 -0.25
N TYR A 372 3.01 2.08 -0.83
CA TYR A 372 2.08 3.21 -0.75
C TYR A 372 1.34 3.37 -2.08
N ASN A 373 0.02 3.28 -2.04
CA ASN A 373 -0.85 3.62 -3.16
C ASN A 373 -1.53 4.97 -2.88
N GLN A 374 -1.24 5.98 -3.68
CA GLN A 374 -1.80 7.31 -3.55
C GLN A 374 -3.07 7.47 -4.43
N GLU A 375 -2.93 7.45 -5.76
CA GLU A 375 -4.05 7.59 -6.71
C GLU A 375 -3.94 6.59 -7.90
N ALA A 376 -3.30 5.43 -7.72
CA ALA A 376 -3.21 4.38 -8.75
C ALA A 376 -4.21 3.23 -8.53
N ASP A 377 -4.64 2.60 -9.63
CA ASP A 377 -5.34 1.30 -9.57
C ASP A 377 -4.28 0.19 -9.42
N VAL A 378 -4.25 -0.48 -8.26
CA VAL A 378 -3.27 -1.53 -7.95
C VAL A 378 -3.94 -2.91 -7.92
N ALA A 379 -3.39 -3.87 -8.67
CA ALA A 379 -3.92 -5.24 -8.71
C ALA A 379 -2.84 -6.32 -8.58
N PHE A 380 -3.09 -7.30 -7.72
CA PHE A 380 -2.28 -8.50 -7.53
C PHE A 380 -3.10 -9.73 -7.91
N SER A 381 -2.74 -10.39 -9.02
CA SER A 381 -3.48 -11.54 -9.56
C SER A 381 -3.07 -12.88 -8.96
N HIS A 382 -1.88 -12.97 -8.36
CA HIS A 382 -1.28 -14.21 -7.83
C HIS A 382 -0.86 -14.08 -6.37
N ILE A 383 -0.30 -15.16 -5.81
CA ILE A 383 0.15 -15.23 -4.42
C ILE A 383 1.06 -14.04 -4.10
N THR A 384 0.70 -13.31 -3.05
CA THR A 384 1.39 -12.08 -2.63
C THR A 384 1.75 -12.18 -1.16
N LYS A 385 3.04 -12.03 -0.83
CA LYS A 385 3.57 -12.12 0.53
C LYS A 385 4.14 -10.79 1.00
N PHE A 386 3.79 -10.37 2.21
CA PHE A 386 4.36 -9.22 2.93
C PHE A 386 4.89 -9.70 4.28
N ASP A 387 6.21 -9.66 4.50
CA ASP A 387 6.88 -10.24 5.66
C ASP A 387 7.89 -9.27 6.29
N ARG A 388 7.70 -8.90 7.56
CA ARG A 388 8.55 -7.94 8.31
C ARG A 388 8.71 -6.56 7.66
N ASN A 389 7.72 -6.06 6.90
CA ASN A 389 7.78 -4.69 6.38
C ASN A 389 7.43 -3.69 7.49
N VAL A 390 8.01 -2.48 7.44
CA VAL A 390 8.01 -1.52 8.55
C VAL A 390 7.64 -0.12 8.06
N ALA A 391 6.69 0.55 8.72
CA ALA A 391 6.57 2.01 8.63
C ALA A 391 6.74 2.64 10.03
N LYS A 392 7.69 3.59 10.16
CA LYS A 392 8.08 4.16 11.45
C LYS A 392 8.29 5.68 11.43
N SER A 393 7.88 6.33 12.52
CA SER A 393 8.11 7.75 12.80
C SER A 393 8.48 7.96 14.27
N LYS A 394 9.07 9.11 14.61
CA LYS A 394 9.23 9.54 16.02
C LYS A 394 8.25 10.65 16.38
N ALA A 395 8.15 11.69 15.55
CA ALA A 395 7.40 12.92 15.87
C ALA A 395 5.97 12.97 15.30
N ALA A 396 5.56 12.03 14.45
CA ALA A 396 4.24 12.02 13.81
C ALA A 396 3.72 10.60 13.63
N TYR A 397 2.53 10.42 13.05
CA TYR A 397 1.94 9.09 12.88
C TYR A 397 2.65 8.24 11.82
N ALA A 398 2.55 6.92 11.99
CA ALA A 398 2.97 5.91 11.00
C ALA A 398 1.76 5.06 10.59
N ALA A 399 1.68 4.69 9.30
CA ALA A 399 0.50 4.00 8.76
C ALA A 399 0.82 2.93 7.70
N GLY A 400 0.27 1.72 7.86
CA GLY A 400 0.41 0.61 6.93
C GLY A 400 1.81 0.04 6.90
N GLY A 401 2.16 -0.84 7.84
CA GLY A 401 3.50 -1.45 7.92
C GLY A 401 3.88 -2.24 6.66
N ALA A 402 2.91 -2.89 6.00
CA ALA A 402 3.05 -3.36 4.64
C ALA A 402 2.46 -2.37 3.62
N ILE A 403 1.16 -2.09 3.72
CA ILE A 403 0.39 -1.36 2.71
C ILE A 403 -0.30 -0.13 3.30
N ALA A 404 -0.10 1.04 2.70
CA ALA A 404 -0.96 2.20 2.89
C ALA A 404 -1.72 2.49 1.57
N ASN A 405 -3.03 2.27 1.56
CA ASN A 405 -3.88 2.37 0.37
C ASN A 405 -4.83 3.58 0.43
N ARG A 406 -4.77 4.46 -0.57
CA ARG A 406 -5.63 5.65 -0.72
C ARG A 406 -6.49 5.65 -1.99
N LYS A 407 -6.36 4.62 -2.84
CA LYS A 407 -7.13 4.44 -4.07
C LYS A 407 -7.69 3.00 -4.14
N LYS A 408 -8.03 2.51 -5.32
CA LYS A 408 -8.50 1.15 -5.53
C LYS A 408 -7.31 0.18 -5.46
N MET A 409 -7.45 -0.85 -4.63
CA MET A 409 -6.53 -1.98 -4.61
C MET A 409 -7.30 -3.31 -4.65
N THR A 410 -6.74 -4.31 -5.33
CA THR A 410 -7.35 -5.64 -5.43
C THR A 410 -6.30 -6.72 -5.22
N LEU A 411 -6.57 -7.63 -4.28
CA LEU A 411 -5.77 -8.83 -3.98
C LEU A 411 -6.58 -10.06 -4.40
N SER A 412 -6.42 -10.48 -5.66
CA SER A 412 -7.17 -11.62 -6.23
C SER A 412 -6.51 -12.96 -5.97
N GLY A 413 -5.18 -12.99 -5.92
CA GLY A 413 -4.41 -14.14 -5.44
C GLY A 413 -4.32 -14.17 -3.91
N ALA A 414 -3.83 -15.29 -3.36
CA ALA A 414 -3.73 -15.46 -1.90
C ALA A 414 -2.77 -14.43 -1.28
N ALA A 415 -3.16 -13.82 -0.16
CA ALA A 415 -2.46 -12.67 0.44
C ALA A 415 -1.99 -12.97 1.86
N ILE A 416 -0.68 -13.00 2.08
CA ILE A 416 -0.04 -13.41 3.34
C ILE A 416 0.68 -12.21 3.95
N PHE A 417 0.27 -11.79 5.14
CA PHE A 417 0.84 -10.70 5.91
C PHE A 417 1.41 -11.24 7.23
N THR A 418 2.73 -11.28 7.36
CA THR A 418 3.44 -11.83 8.51
C THR A 418 4.35 -10.79 9.13
N LYS A 419 4.26 -10.57 10.45
CA LYS A 419 5.20 -9.70 11.20
C LYS A 419 5.38 -8.28 10.67
N ASN A 420 4.42 -7.74 9.91
CA ASN A 420 4.51 -6.36 9.44
C ASN A 420 4.19 -5.42 10.61
N THR A 421 4.94 -4.32 10.71
CA THR A 421 4.93 -3.47 11.90
C THR A 421 4.71 -2.00 11.55
N VAL A 422 3.93 -1.31 12.37
CA VAL A 422 3.80 0.14 12.36
C VAL A 422 4.12 0.67 13.75
N GLY A 423 5.01 1.66 13.83
CA GLY A 423 5.54 2.19 15.09
C GLY A 423 5.61 3.71 15.10
N SER A 424 5.17 4.33 16.18
CA SER A 424 5.41 5.76 16.41
C SER A 424 5.63 6.10 17.89
N GLU A 425 6.59 7.00 18.16
CA GLU A 425 6.95 7.42 19.51
C GLU A 425 5.96 8.48 20.05
N ALA A 426 5.80 9.60 19.34
CA ALA A 426 4.92 10.71 19.71
C ALA A 426 3.59 10.76 18.93
N GLY A 427 3.41 9.94 17.89
CA GLY A 427 2.24 9.92 17.03
C GLY A 427 1.42 8.62 17.13
N SER A 428 0.23 8.60 16.54
CA SER A 428 -0.60 7.39 16.46
C SER A 428 -0.02 6.35 15.50
N ALA A 429 -0.42 5.09 15.70
CA ALA A 429 0.01 3.95 14.89
C ALA A 429 -1.19 3.31 14.20
N TYR A 430 -1.23 3.28 12.87
CA TYR A 430 -2.37 2.76 12.10
C TYR A 430 -2.01 1.55 11.21
N GLY A 431 -2.47 0.33 11.56
CA GLY A 431 -2.42 -0.81 10.66
C GLY A 431 -1.03 -1.44 10.51
N GLY A 432 -0.72 -2.43 11.35
CA GLY A 432 0.58 -3.14 11.29
C GLY A 432 0.83 -3.79 9.92
N ALA A 433 -0.19 -4.33 9.28
CA ALA A 433 -0.15 -4.74 7.88
C ALA A 433 -0.73 -3.66 6.95
N ILE A 434 -2.00 -3.27 7.12
CA ILE A 434 -2.74 -2.46 6.13
C ILE A 434 -3.39 -1.24 6.78
N PHE A 435 -3.17 -0.06 6.20
CA PHE A 435 -3.97 1.14 6.40
C PHE A 435 -4.75 1.48 5.13
N ASN A 436 -6.08 1.34 5.16
CA ASN A 436 -6.96 1.56 4.03
C ASN A 436 -7.81 2.83 4.19
N GLN A 437 -7.76 3.71 3.21
CA GLN A 437 -8.52 4.97 3.15
C GLN A 437 -9.55 5.01 2.01
N ASN A 438 -9.65 3.96 1.18
CA ASN A 438 -10.46 3.91 -0.05
C ASN A 438 -10.90 2.44 -0.33
N THR A 439 -11.11 2.01 -1.57
CA THR A 439 -11.58 0.62 -1.86
C THR A 439 -10.44 -0.39 -1.86
N LEU A 440 -10.56 -1.44 -1.04
CA LEU A 440 -9.66 -2.60 -1.02
C LEU A 440 -10.47 -3.91 -1.08
N THR A 441 -10.37 -4.65 -2.19
CA THR A 441 -11.03 -5.95 -2.37
C THR A 441 -10.01 -7.08 -2.23
N VAL A 442 -10.34 -8.09 -1.41
CA VAL A 442 -9.53 -9.29 -1.19
C VAL A 442 -10.34 -10.52 -1.63
N SER A 443 -10.09 -10.95 -2.88
CA SER A 443 -10.74 -12.10 -3.53
C SER A 443 -9.95 -13.41 -3.41
N GLY A 444 -8.74 -13.36 -2.86
CA GLY A 444 -7.93 -14.53 -2.51
C GLY A 444 -8.04 -14.90 -1.04
N ILE A 445 -7.65 -16.14 -0.71
CA ILE A 445 -7.49 -16.59 0.68
C ILE A 445 -6.42 -15.72 1.36
N SER A 446 -6.66 -15.26 2.58
CA SER A 446 -5.76 -14.31 3.26
C SER A 446 -5.42 -14.68 4.70
N ARG A 447 -4.18 -14.39 5.09
CA ARG A 447 -3.61 -14.70 6.41
C ARG A 447 -2.86 -13.50 6.97
N PHE A 448 -3.26 -13.04 8.15
CA PHE A 448 -2.63 -11.97 8.92
C PHE A 448 -2.11 -12.56 10.22
N THR A 449 -0.80 -12.78 10.32
CA THR A 449 -0.16 -13.44 11.46
C THR A 449 0.90 -12.53 12.09
N GLU A 450 0.80 -12.29 13.40
CA GLU A 450 1.83 -11.56 14.18
C GLU A 450 2.12 -10.12 13.69
N ASN A 451 1.18 -9.45 13.00
CA ASN A 451 1.34 -8.04 12.62
C ASN A 451 1.05 -7.14 13.83
N THR A 452 1.76 -6.01 13.94
CA THR A 452 1.69 -5.14 15.13
C THR A 452 1.56 -3.65 14.81
N ALA A 453 0.72 -2.95 15.57
CA ALA A 453 0.67 -1.49 15.61
C ALA A 453 1.02 -1.00 17.02
N THR A 454 2.07 -0.20 17.16
CA THR A 454 2.56 0.28 18.46
C THR A 454 2.69 1.80 18.48
N SER A 455 2.07 2.45 19.48
CA SER A 455 2.30 3.87 19.78
C SER A 455 2.74 4.04 21.24
N ASP A 456 3.75 4.86 21.47
CA ASP A 456 4.25 5.11 22.83
C ASP A 456 3.48 6.24 23.52
N SER A 457 3.09 7.29 22.79
CA SER A 457 2.42 8.48 23.36
C SER A 457 0.92 8.59 23.06
N LEU A 458 0.43 8.02 21.95
CA LEU A 458 -0.95 8.20 21.47
C LEU A 458 -1.61 6.84 21.15
N ASP A 459 -2.72 6.89 20.42
CA ASP A 459 -3.54 5.76 20.01
C ASP A 459 -2.81 4.75 19.09
N ALA A 460 -2.99 3.45 19.36
CA ALA A 460 -2.67 2.36 18.44
C ALA A 460 -3.95 1.75 17.86
N PHE A 461 -4.06 1.70 16.53
CA PHE A 461 -5.21 1.19 15.78
C PHE A 461 -4.83 0.00 14.90
N GLY A 462 -5.59 -1.10 15.00
CA GLY A 462 -5.57 -2.19 14.05
C GLY A 462 -4.23 -2.91 13.96
N GLY A 463 -3.96 -3.86 14.86
CA GLY A 463 -2.69 -4.59 14.87
C GLY A 463 -2.33 -5.22 13.52
N ALA A 464 -3.33 -5.68 12.76
CA ALA A 464 -3.19 -5.99 11.34
C ALA A 464 -3.74 -4.87 10.43
N VAL A 465 -5.01 -4.48 10.59
CA VAL A 465 -5.76 -3.72 9.57
C VAL A 465 -6.48 -2.51 10.17
N VAL A 466 -6.38 -1.36 9.50
CA VAL A 466 -7.23 -0.19 9.76
C VAL A 466 -8.00 0.16 8.49
N ASN A 467 -9.33 0.20 8.58
CA ASN A 467 -10.21 0.67 7.51
C ASN A 467 -10.82 2.01 7.91
N TRP A 468 -10.18 3.10 7.49
CA TRP A 468 -10.38 4.44 8.06
C TRP A 468 -11.53 5.23 7.44
N SER A 469 -11.57 5.28 6.11
CA SER A 469 -12.52 6.07 5.31
C SER A 469 -12.96 5.35 4.03
N GLY A 470 -12.67 4.06 3.95
CA GLY A 470 -12.76 3.25 2.75
C GLY A 470 -13.87 2.21 2.75
N SER A 471 -13.83 1.35 1.73
CA SER A 471 -14.53 0.06 1.75
C SER A 471 -13.50 -1.06 1.74
N MET A 472 -13.74 -2.11 2.52
CA MET A 472 -12.88 -3.30 2.52
C MET A 472 -13.71 -4.58 2.48
N THR A 473 -13.43 -5.45 1.51
CA THR A 473 -14.19 -6.70 1.32
C THR A 473 -13.25 -7.90 1.34
N PHE A 474 -13.58 -8.90 2.16
CA PHE A 474 -13.00 -10.25 2.12
C PHE A 474 -14.03 -11.20 1.51
N GLU A 475 -13.75 -11.73 0.32
CA GLU A 475 -14.68 -12.59 -0.45
C GLU A 475 -14.43 -14.08 -0.22
N LYS A 476 -13.27 -14.44 0.36
CA LYS A 476 -12.84 -15.81 0.69
C LYS A 476 -12.21 -15.84 2.08
N ASP A 477 -11.85 -17.04 2.51
CA ASP A 477 -11.21 -17.40 3.78
C ASP A 477 -10.19 -16.35 4.24
N VAL A 478 -10.43 -15.78 5.42
CA VAL A 478 -9.56 -14.79 6.06
C VAL A 478 -9.25 -15.21 7.50
N SER A 479 -7.97 -15.12 7.86
CA SER A 479 -7.49 -15.46 9.21
C SER A 479 -6.63 -14.35 9.80
N PHE A 480 -6.92 -13.99 11.05
CA PHE A 480 -6.21 -13.05 11.88
C PHE A 480 -5.71 -13.79 13.12
N GLU A 481 -4.41 -14.07 13.18
CA GLU A 481 -3.79 -14.86 14.22
C GLU A 481 -2.74 -14.03 14.98
N ARG A 482 -2.99 -13.79 16.26
CA ARG A 482 -2.01 -13.19 17.20
C ARG A 482 -1.43 -11.86 16.72
N ASN A 483 -2.26 -11.04 16.08
CA ASN A 483 -1.94 -9.65 15.77
C ASN A 483 -2.16 -8.78 17.03
N ALA A 484 -1.42 -7.67 17.15
CA ALA A 484 -1.45 -6.86 18.37
C ALA A 484 -1.53 -5.35 18.09
N ALA A 485 -2.43 -4.66 18.77
CA ALA A 485 -2.43 -3.21 18.92
C ALA A 485 -1.93 -2.86 20.34
N THR A 486 -0.89 -2.05 20.46
CA THR A 486 -0.27 -1.67 21.75
C THR A 486 -0.12 -0.15 21.86
N GLY A 487 -0.88 0.48 22.74
CA GLY A 487 -0.74 1.90 23.07
C GLY A 487 -0.21 2.05 24.49
N LYS A 488 1.01 2.57 24.69
CA LYS A 488 1.59 2.66 26.05
C LYS A 488 0.88 3.74 26.85
N SER A 489 1.07 5.00 26.47
CA SER A 489 0.39 6.14 27.10
C SER A 489 -1.03 6.35 26.58
N GLY A 490 -1.29 6.02 25.31
CA GLY A 490 -2.59 6.17 24.66
C GLY A 490 -3.36 4.86 24.50
N PRO A 491 -4.64 4.89 24.09
CA PRO A 491 -5.49 3.70 23.97
C PRO A 491 -5.07 2.72 22.87
N ALA A 492 -5.54 1.48 22.97
CA ALA A 492 -5.42 0.47 21.93
C ALA A 492 -6.80 0.07 21.37
N PHE A 493 -6.92 0.08 20.04
CA PHE A 493 -8.17 -0.14 19.31
C PHE A 493 -7.99 -1.25 18.27
N GLY A 494 -8.61 -2.42 18.48
CA GLY A 494 -8.63 -3.50 17.49
C GLY A 494 -7.32 -4.26 17.37
N GLY A 495 -7.14 -5.32 18.16
CA GLY A 495 -5.93 -6.15 18.12
C GLY A 495 -5.65 -6.76 16.74
N ALA A 496 -6.69 -7.08 15.97
CA ALA A 496 -6.60 -7.37 14.54
C ALA A 496 -7.05 -6.18 13.67
N ILE A 497 -8.27 -5.65 13.88
CA ILE A 497 -8.92 -4.69 12.99
C ILE A 497 -9.44 -3.47 13.74
N ALA A 498 -9.16 -2.26 13.26
CA ALA A 498 -9.96 -1.08 13.57
C ALA A 498 -10.76 -0.63 12.33
N ASN A 499 -12.09 -0.73 12.39
CA ASN A 499 -12.99 -0.40 11.28
C ASN A 499 -13.83 0.86 11.59
N VAL A 500 -13.44 1.98 10.97
CA VAL A 500 -14.15 3.27 11.07
C VAL A 500 -15.13 3.49 9.91
N ALA A 501 -14.98 2.73 8.81
CA ALA A 501 -15.80 2.82 7.61
C ALA A 501 -16.55 1.51 7.32
N THR A 502 -16.73 1.12 6.05
CA THR A 502 -17.52 -0.07 5.68
C THR A 502 -16.62 -1.29 5.44
N MET A 503 -16.92 -2.40 6.10
CA MET A 503 -16.24 -3.69 5.91
C MET A 503 -17.26 -4.83 5.71
N THR A 504 -16.94 -5.73 4.79
CA THR A 504 -17.75 -6.94 4.49
C THR A 504 -16.85 -8.16 4.48
N VAL A 505 -17.29 -9.22 5.14
CA VAL A 505 -16.59 -10.51 5.24
C VAL A 505 -17.56 -11.61 4.80
N SER A 506 -17.49 -11.96 3.52
CA SER A 506 -18.38 -12.94 2.89
C SER A 506 -17.84 -14.37 2.97
N GLY A 507 -16.51 -14.52 2.97
CA GLY A 507 -15.85 -15.81 3.16
C GLY A 507 -15.68 -16.21 4.64
N PRO A 508 -15.28 -17.46 4.93
CA PRO A 508 -15.00 -17.91 6.28
C PRO A 508 -13.98 -17.03 7.01
N ALA A 509 -14.23 -16.72 8.28
CA ALA A 509 -13.39 -15.82 9.07
C ALA A 509 -12.85 -16.48 10.35
N THR A 510 -11.59 -16.24 10.70
CA THR A 510 -11.01 -16.69 11.98
C THR A 510 -10.21 -15.58 12.63
N PHE A 511 -10.54 -15.25 13.87
CA PHE A 511 -9.82 -14.32 14.73
C PHE A 511 -9.36 -15.11 15.95
N THR A 512 -8.07 -15.47 16.02
CA THR A 512 -7.52 -16.27 17.12
C THR A 512 -6.38 -15.56 17.84
N GLY A 513 -6.53 -15.36 19.15
CA GLY A 513 -5.45 -14.88 20.03
C GLY A 513 -4.95 -13.46 19.73
N ASN A 514 -5.75 -12.61 19.08
CA ASN A 514 -5.39 -11.22 18.82
C ASN A 514 -5.55 -10.39 20.11
N THR A 515 -4.75 -9.33 20.25
CA THR A 515 -4.66 -8.55 21.50
C THR A 515 -4.72 -7.05 21.29
N ALA A 516 -5.59 -6.36 22.02
CA ALA A 516 -5.54 -4.91 22.21
C ALA A 516 -5.05 -4.63 23.64
N THR A 517 -3.86 -4.02 23.77
CA THR A 517 -3.19 -3.83 25.05
C THR A 517 -2.84 -2.37 25.28
N SER A 518 -3.13 -1.82 26.46
CA SER A 518 -2.65 -0.49 26.85
C SER A 518 -2.18 -0.43 28.31
N GLU A 519 -1.17 0.38 28.56
CA GLU A 519 -0.58 0.55 29.89
C GLU A 519 -1.34 1.65 30.67
N SER A 520 -1.69 2.76 29.98
CA SER A 520 -2.29 3.95 30.61
C SER A 520 -3.69 4.32 30.09
N GLY A 521 -4.10 3.84 28.89
CA GLY A 521 -5.38 4.18 28.25
C GLY A 521 -6.29 2.97 28.04
N ALA A 522 -7.49 3.21 27.48
CA ALA A 522 -8.46 2.14 27.25
C ALA A 522 -8.00 1.08 26.23
N ALA A 523 -8.53 -0.13 26.36
CA ALA A 523 -8.31 -1.23 25.41
C ALA A 523 -9.64 -1.72 24.84
N MET A 524 -9.92 -1.44 23.56
CA MET A 524 -11.19 -1.74 22.91
C MET A 524 -11.00 -2.74 21.78
N GLY A 525 -11.70 -3.87 21.83
CA GLY A 525 -11.73 -4.82 20.72
C GLY A 525 -10.46 -5.65 20.63
N GLY A 526 -10.37 -6.74 21.40
CA GLY A 526 -9.20 -7.64 21.36
C GLY A 526 -8.97 -8.24 19.97
N ALA A 527 -10.04 -8.49 19.19
CA ALA A 527 -9.93 -8.65 17.74
C ALA A 527 -10.32 -7.37 16.98
N ILE A 528 -11.49 -6.78 17.25
CA ILE A 528 -12.07 -5.71 16.41
C ILE A 528 -12.55 -4.51 17.22
N ASP A 529 -12.05 -3.30 16.93
CA ASP A 529 -12.74 -2.04 17.24
C ASP A 529 -13.57 -1.62 16.02
N ASN A 530 -14.87 -1.41 16.20
CA ASN A 530 -15.79 -1.00 15.14
C ASN A 530 -16.48 0.33 15.48
N ARG A 531 -16.37 1.30 14.58
CA ARG A 531 -17.06 2.61 14.62
C ARG A 531 -17.86 2.89 13.34
N GLY A 532 -17.60 2.11 12.28
CA GLY A 532 -18.36 2.12 11.03
C GLY A 532 -19.33 0.95 10.93
N LYS A 533 -19.48 0.35 9.74
CA LYS A 533 -20.27 -0.86 9.53
C LYS A 533 -19.35 -2.05 9.26
N ILE A 534 -19.56 -3.18 9.95
CA ILE A 534 -18.97 -4.47 9.61
C ILE A 534 -20.07 -5.53 9.42
N THR A 535 -19.92 -6.40 8.41
CA THR A 535 -20.87 -7.48 8.09
C THR A 535 -20.13 -8.80 7.95
N PHE A 536 -20.60 -9.86 8.62
CA PHE A 536 -20.13 -11.24 8.45
C PHE A 536 -21.26 -12.09 7.84
N SER A 537 -21.02 -12.67 6.66
CA SER A 537 -22.04 -13.40 5.88
C SER A 537 -21.82 -14.92 5.83
N GLY A 538 -20.66 -15.39 6.29
CA GLY A 538 -20.24 -16.79 6.27
C GLY A 538 -19.99 -17.34 7.67
N ASP A 539 -19.22 -18.43 7.75
CA ASP A 539 -18.68 -18.91 9.02
C ASP A 539 -17.75 -17.86 9.63
N ALA A 540 -17.78 -17.69 10.95
CA ALA A 540 -16.78 -16.90 11.66
C ALA A 540 -16.42 -17.56 13.00
N THR A 541 -15.18 -17.38 13.46
CA THR A 541 -14.75 -17.84 14.79
C THR A 541 -13.89 -16.78 15.45
N PHE A 542 -14.35 -16.27 16.60
CA PHE A 542 -13.61 -15.41 17.50
C PHE A 542 -13.18 -16.25 18.70
N LYS A 543 -11.88 -16.58 18.77
CA LYS A 543 -11.32 -17.46 19.80
C LYS A 543 -10.17 -16.83 20.57
N ASN A 544 -10.27 -16.82 21.90
CA ASN A 544 -9.19 -16.40 22.81
C ASN A 544 -8.63 -14.98 22.53
N ASN A 545 -9.41 -14.07 21.93
CA ASN A 545 -8.99 -12.69 21.69
C ASN A 545 -9.14 -11.88 22.99
N THR A 546 -8.23 -10.94 23.23
CA THR A 546 -8.10 -10.29 24.55
C THR A 546 -7.95 -8.77 24.44
N ALA A 547 -8.77 -8.04 25.18
CA ALA A 547 -8.57 -6.63 25.49
C ALA A 547 -7.96 -6.50 26.90
N THR A 548 -6.91 -5.69 27.07
CA THR A 548 -6.29 -5.47 28.39
C THR A 548 -5.83 -4.03 28.55
N SER A 549 -6.30 -3.37 29.61
CA SER A 549 -5.78 -2.09 30.07
C SER A 549 -5.40 -2.20 31.54
N ALA A 550 -4.20 -1.74 31.89
CA ALA A 550 -3.69 -1.77 33.27
C ALA A 550 -4.22 -0.61 34.12
N SER A 551 -4.66 0.50 33.52
CA SER A 551 -5.03 1.75 34.22
C SER A 551 -6.41 2.33 33.85
N ASP A 552 -7.07 1.80 32.81
CA ASP A 552 -8.36 2.27 32.28
C ASP A 552 -9.22 1.04 31.91
N THR A 553 -10.33 1.23 31.20
CA THR A 553 -11.29 0.18 30.85
C THR A 553 -10.83 -0.65 29.65
N ALA A 554 -10.88 -1.98 29.80
CA ALA A 554 -10.89 -2.91 28.68
C ALA A 554 -12.33 -3.30 28.32
N ARG A 555 -12.66 -3.42 27.03
CA ARG A 555 -14.02 -3.78 26.55
C ARG A 555 -13.98 -4.59 25.27
N GLY A 556 -14.82 -5.62 25.18
CA GLY A 556 -14.99 -6.43 23.97
C GLY A 556 -13.73 -7.23 23.63
N GLY A 557 -13.52 -8.35 24.30
CA GLY A 557 -12.41 -9.25 24.03
C GLY A 557 -12.38 -9.74 22.58
N ALA A 558 -13.54 -9.98 21.98
CA ALA A 558 -13.66 -10.15 20.53
C ALA A 558 -13.89 -8.78 19.85
N ILE A 559 -15.03 -8.14 20.11
CA ILE A 559 -15.49 -6.95 19.38
C ILE A 559 -15.91 -5.85 20.36
N CYS A 560 -15.32 -4.66 20.24
CA CYS A 560 -15.91 -3.44 20.79
C CYS A 560 -16.56 -2.66 19.65
N ASN A 561 -17.84 -2.30 19.80
CA ASN A 561 -18.59 -1.54 18.79
C ASN A 561 -18.98 -0.17 19.36
N GLN A 562 -18.15 0.82 19.07
CA GLN A 562 -18.28 2.20 19.55
C GLN A 562 -19.06 3.04 18.52
N GLY A 563 -20.39 2.97 18.60
CA GLY A 563 -21.31 3.75 17.77
C GLY A 563 -21.46 3.30 16.31
N GLY A 564 -20.95 2.12 15.98
CA GLY A 564 -21.06 1.52 14.65
C GLY A 564 -22.17 0.47 14.56
N THR A 565 -22.26 -0.20 13.40
CA THR A 565 -23.14 -1.35 13.17
C THR A 565 -22.33 -2.62 12.96
N VAL A 566 -22.64 -3.67 13.73
CA VAL A 566 -22.16 -5.04 13.52
C VAL A 566 -23.32 -5.88 13.01
N ASN A 567 -23.19 -6.47 11.82
CA ASN A 567 -24.14 -7.44 11.26
C ASN A 567 -23.52 -8.84 11.30
N LEU A 568 -24.20 -9.80 11.94
CA LEU A 568 -23.88 -11.22 11.99
C LEU A 568 -24.95 -11.99 11.22
N GLU A 569 -24.66 -12.38 9.97
CA GLU A 569 -25.63 -12.87 8.97
C GLU A 569 -25.26 -14.28 8.48
N PRO A 570 -25.12 -15.30 9.36
CA PRO A 570 -24.69 -16.63 8.94
C PRO A 570 -25.72 -17.25 7.97
N GLY A 571 -25.26 -17.76 6.82
CA GLY A 571 -26.10 -18.58 5.94
C GLY A 571 -26.61 -19.86 6.60
N ALA A 572 -27.51 -20.59 5.94
CA ALA A 572 -27.91 -21.92 6.39
C ALA A 572 -26.68 -22.83 6.58
N ASP A 573 -26.70 -23.66 7.63
CA ASP A 573 -25.60 -24.53 8.05
C ASP A 573 -24.26 -23.81 8.37
N LYS A 574 -24.29 -22.48 8.59
CA LYS A 574 -23.12 -21.66 8.98
C LYS A 574 -23.14 -21.26 10.44
N THR A 575 -21.94 -21.14 11.03
CA THR A 575 -21.79 -20.76 12.45
C THR A 575 -20.85 -19.56 12.63
N ILE A 576 -21.32 -18.57 13.38
CA ILE A 576 -20.50 -17.50 13.94
C ILE A 576 -20.29 -17.81 15.43
N LEU A 577 -19.10 -18.28 15.79
CA LEU A 577 -18.74 -18.74 17.13
C LEU A 577 -17.91 -17.70 17.89
N PHE A 578 -18.26 -17.46 19.14
CA PHE A 578 -17.49 -16.68 20.12
C PHE A 578 -17.10 -17.59 21.29
N SER A 579 -15.80 -17.80 21.54
CA SER A 579 -15.34 -18.57 22.69
C SER A 579 -13.97 -18.16 23.28
N GLY A 580 -13.92 -18.00 24.60
CA GLY A 580 -12.73 -17.71 25.39
C GLY A 580 -12.22 -16.26 25.27
N ASN A 581 -13.02 -15.33 24.76
CA ASN A 581 -12.59 -13.94 24.54
C ASN A 581 -12.79 -13.10 25.82
N THR A 582 -11.77 -12.32 26.20
CA THR A 582 -11.74 -11.64 27.50
C THR A 582 -11.42 -10.15 27.44
N ALA A 583 -11.94 -9.40 28.42
CA ALA A 583 -11.58 -8.02 28.69
C ALA A 583 -11.10 -7.93 30.16
N ASN A 584 -9.84 -7.51 30.37
CA ASN A 584 -9.15 -7.57 31.68
C ASN A 584 -9.32 -8.95 32.39
N GLY A 585 -9.24 -10.05 31.63
CA GLY A 585 -9.34 -11.43 32.11
C GLY A 585 -10.77 -11.93 32.37
N ALA A 586 -11.78 -11.07 32.42
CA ALA A 586 -13.19 -11.47 32.51
C ALA A 586 -13.74 -11.84 31.12
N ALA A 587 -14.60 -12.85 31.03
CA ALA A 587 -15.25 -13.23 29.77
C ALA A 587 -16.18 -12.10 29.29
N ASN A 588 -15.92 -11.57 28.09
CA ASN A 588 -16.70 -10.48 27.49
C ASN A 588 -16.44 -10.45 25.98
N SER A 589 -17.33 -11.03 25.17
CA SER A 589 -17.07 -11.15 23.73
C SER A 589 -17.38 -9.88 22.96
N ILE A 590 -18.62 -9.40 23.03
CA ILE A 590 -19.07 -8.17 22.35
C ILE A 590 -19.40 -7.10 23.39
N TYR A 591 -18.85 -5.89 23.22
CA TYR A 591 -19.24 -4.72 24.01
C TYR A 591 -19.76 -3.60 23.10
N LEU A 592 -21.01 -3.17 23.32
CA LEU A 592 -21.65 -2.07 22.58
C LEU A 592 -21.48 -0.74 23.34
N VAL A 593 -21.07 0.34 22.66
CA VAL A 593 -20.98 1.69 23.28
C VAL A 593 -21.68 2.71 22.40
N SER A 594 -22.80 3.26 22.89
CA SER A 594 -23.48 4.38 22.24
C SER A 594 -23.22 5.68 22.99
N PHE A 595 -22.93 6.78 22.28
CA PHE A 595 -22.58 8.06 22.91
C PHE A 595 -22.85 9.27 22.00
N ALA A 596 -22.97 10.46 22.59
CA ALA A 596 -22.98 11.73 21.88
C ALA A 596 -21.62 12.42 22.05
N SER A 597 -21.05 12.97 20.97
CA SER A 597 -19.78 13.73 21.03
C SER A 597 -19.66 14.70 19.86
N GLY A 598 -19.17 15.93 20.13
CA GLY A 598 -18.94 16.94 19.10
C GLY A 598 -20.18 17.31 18.26
N GLY A 599 -21.38 17.24 18.86
CA GLY A 599 -22.65 17.47 18.16
C GLY A 599 -23.10 16.31 17.25
N LYS A 600 -22.43 15.16 17.30
CA LYS A 600 -22.78 13.94 16.56
C LYS A 600 -23.27 12.84 17.50
N ASN A 601 -24.19 12.03 17.00
CA ASN A 601 -24.69 10.83 17.65
C ASN A 601 -23.94 9.61 17.11
N TYR A 602 -23.56 8.71 18.01
CA TYR A 602 -22.85 7.49 17.72
C TYR A 602 -23.64 6.34 18.37
N ASP A 603 -24.65 5.83 17.67
CA ASP A 603 -25.58 4.81 18.18
C ASP A 603 -25.11 3.40 17.77
N ALA A 604 -24.68 2.59 18.73
CA ALA A 604 -24.17 1.24 18.50
C ALA A 604 -25.31 0.24 18.25
N VAL A 605 -25.21 -0.45 17.12
CA VAL A 605 -26.19 -1.46 16.68
C VAL A 605 -25.50 -2.83 16.54
N LEU A 606 -26.07 -3.85 17.17
CA LEU A 606 -25.80 -5.25 16.83
C LEU A 606 -27.03 -5.83 16.13
N LYS A 607 -26.82 -6.42 14.95
CA LYS A 607 -27.80 -7.22 14.24
C LYS A 607 -27.35 -8.66 14.17
N VAL A 608 -28.21 -9.58 14.57
CA VAL A 608 -28.10 -11.00 14.25
C VAL A 608 -29.21 -11.33 13.28
N GLY A 609 -28.83 -11.74 12.07
CA GLY A 609 -29.72 -12.07 10.97
C GLY A 609 -29.36 -13.42 10.36
N GLY A 610 -29.48 -13.57 9.04
CA GLY A 610 -29.24 -14.82 8.35
C GLY A 610 -30.16 -15.99 8.75
N ALA A 611 -29.69 -17.21 8.51
CA ALA A 611 -30.42 -18.48 8.69
C ALA A 611 -29.61 -19.57 9.44
N GLY A 612 -28.35 -19.30 9.79
CA GLY A 612 -27.47 -20.23 10.51
C GLY A 612 -27.51 -20.05 12.02
N THR A 613 -26.34 -20.20 12.66
CA THR A 613 -26.16 -20.08 14.11
C THR A 613 -25.20 -18.96 14.49
N VAL A 614 -25.54 -18.17 15.51
CA VAL A 614 -24.59 -17.34 16.27
C VAL A 614 -24.47 -17.96 17.67
N ASP A 615 -23.28 -18.42 18.04
CA ASP A 615 -23.02 -19.12 19.30
C ASP A 615 -22.13 -18.27 20.22
N MET A 616 -22.67 -17.88 21.37
CA MET A 616 -21.99 -17.09 22.40
C MET A 616 -22.11 -17.76 23.80
N ARG A 617 -22.31 -19.09 23.85
CA ARG A 617 -22.63 -19.79 25.11
C ARG A 617 -21.52 -19.76 26.17
N THR A 618 -20.27 -19.49 25.80
CA THR A 618 -19.17 -19.35 26.77
C THR A 618 -18.78 -17.90 27.09
N ASP A 619 -19.29 -16.93 26.32
CA ASP A 619 -18.77 -15.55 26.32
C ASP A 619 -19.93 -14.53 26.33
N PRO A 620 -20.29 -13.95 27.50
CA PRO A 620 -21.38 -12.99 27.56
C PRO A 620 -21.04 -11.68 26.83
N MET A 621 -22.09 -10.96 26.45
CA MET A 621 -22.04 -9.60 25.93
C MET A 621 -22.17 -8.56 27.03
N GLY A 622 -21.90 -7.30 26.68
CA GLY A 622 -22.44 -6.18 27.45
C GLY A 622 -22.52 -4.89 26.64
N GLY A 623 -22.89 -3.81 27.30
CA GLY A 623 -22.84 -2.49 26.65
C GLY A 623 -23.17 -1.32 27.55
N ARG A 624 -22.97 -0.12 26.99
CA ARG A 624 -23.27 1.15 27.65
C ARG A 624 -23.86 2.19 26.70
N ALA A 625 -25.00 2.73 27.07
CA ALA A 625 -25.68 3.83 26.39
C ALA A 625 -25.45 5.14 27.16
N LEU A 626 -24.94 6.16 26.47
CA LEU A 626 -24.50 7.43 27.06
C LEU A 626 -25.11 8.64 26.34
N GLY A 627 -25.35 9.74 27.06
CA GLY A 627 -25.66 11.03 26.44
C GLY A 627 -26.95 11.04 25.61
N GLY A 628 -27.99 10.32 26.07
CA GLY A 628 -29.29 10.24 25.41
C GLY A 628 -29.33 9.33 24.18
N ARG A 629 -28.34 8.45 24.00
CA ARG A 629 -28.23 7.53 22.86
C ARG A 629 -28.83 6.15 23.14
N ALA A 630 -29.12 5.39 22.09
CA ALA A 630 -29.60 4.00 22.23
C ALA A 630 -28.49 2.99 21.91
N VAL A 631 -28.33 1.97 22.76
CA VAL A 631 -27.72 0.70 22.31
C VAL A 631 -28.85 -0.14 21.71
N THR A 632 -28.71 -0.60 20.48
CA THR A 632 -29.77 -1.35 19.78
C THR A 632 -29.29 -2.78 19.47
N LEU A 633 -30.05 -3.77 19.93
CA LEU A 633 -29.87 -5.18 19.55
C LEU A 633 -31.08 -5.63 18.74
N VAL A 634 -30.85 -6.17 17.54
CA VAL A 634 -31.91 -6.70 16.68
C VAL A 634 -31.59 -8.14 16.32
N LYS A 635 -32.43 -9.08 16.75
CA LYS A 635 -32.49 -10.43 16.19
C LYS A 635 -33.57 -10.45 15.10
N ASP A 636 -33.14 -10.77 13.90
CA ASP A 636 -33.87 -10.79 12.64
C ASP A 636 -33.57 -12.12 11.92
N GLY A 637 -34.28 -12.42 10.84
CA GLY A 637 -34.13 -13.67 10.06
C GLY A 637 -34.32 -14.98 10.84
N THR A 638 -34.18 -16.11 10.18
CA THR A 638 -34.50 -17.44 10.73
C THR A 638 -33.40 -18.07 11.58
N SER A 639 -32.26 -17.40 11.74
CA SER A 639 -31.12 -17.93 12.52
C SER A 639 -31.42 -18.21 13.99
N THR A 640 -30.59 -19.05 14.61
CA THR A 640 -30.56 -19.27 16.07
C THR A 640 -29.42 -18.47 16.69
N TRP A 641 -29.73 -17.68 17.73
CA TRP A 641 -28.74 -16.94 18.52
C TRP A 641 -28.68 -17.50 19.93
N TRP A 642 -27.58 -18.18 20.27
CA TRP A 642 -27.35 -18.72 21.60
C TRP A 642 -26.59 -17.73 22.47
N LEU A 643 -27.12 -17.42 23.65
CA LEU A 643 -26.47 -16.63 24.69
C LEU A 643 -26.24 -17.48 25.95
N GLY A 644 -25.09 -17.28 26.60
CA GLY A 644 -24.77 -17.84 27.91
C GLY A 644 -24.34 -16.75 28.89
N GLY A 645 -24.46 -17.03 30.19
CA GLY A 645 -24.07 -16.10 31.25
C GLY A 645 -24.91 -14.82 31.32
N GLU A 646 -24.46 -13.86 32.11
CA GLU A 646 -25.16 -12.60 32.37
C GLU A 646 -24.77 -11.54 31.32
N ASN A 647 -25.72 -11.14 30.48
CA ASN A 647 -25.50 -10.18 29.38
C ASN A 647 -25.98 -8.78 29.81
N VAL A 648 -25.04 -7.94 30.29
CA VAL A 648 -25.37 -6.71 31.03
C VAL A 648 -25.20 -5.44 30.19
N PHE A 649 -26.28 -4.67 30.08
CA PHE A 649 -26.34 -3.40 29.36
C PHE A 649 -26.73 -2.28 30.31
N THR A 650 -26.10 -1.11 30.17
CA THR A 650 -26.25 0.03 31.11
C THR A 650 -26.53 1.34 30.39
N ALA A 651 -27.66 1.97 30.66
CA ALA A 651 -27.85 3.39 30.39
C ALA A 651 -27.16 4.26 31.47
N ASP A 652 -26.73 5.47 31.09
CA ASP A 652 -26.61 6.57 32.05
C ASP A 652 -27.97 7.26 32.28
N ASP A 653 -28.06 8.13 33.29
CA ASP A 653 -29.31 8.84 33.64
C ASP A 653 -29.66 9.99 32.67
N THR A 654 -28.99 10.11 31.52
CA THR A 654 -29.34 11.13 30.52
C THR A 654 -30.67 10.77 29.85
N ALA A 655 -31.59 11.73 29.75
CA ALA A 655 -32.87 11.52 29.08
C ALA A 655 -32.70 10.95 27.66
N GLY A 656 -33.29 9.77 27.41
CA GLY A 656 -33.20 9.02 26.16
C GLY A 656 -32.12 7.93 26.11
N SER A 657 -31.20 7.87 27.09
CA SER A 657 -30.21 6.80 27.24
C SER A 657 -30.92 5.49 27.59
N ARG A 658 -30.73 4.46 26.77
CA ARG A 658 -31.42 3.16 26.92
C ARG A 658 -30.76 2.04 26.13
N THR A 659 -31.21 0.81 26.40
CA THR A 659 -30.98 -0.34 25.52
C THR A 659 -32.30 -0.82 24.93
N ASP A 660 -32.38 -0.94 23.60
CA ASP A 660 -33.51 -1.51 22.88
C ASP A 660 -33.13 -2.91 22.36
N PHE A 661 -33.68 -3.97 22.94
CA PHE A 661 -33.51 -5.35 22.48
C PHE A 661 -34.79 -5.81 21.76
N GLN A 662 -34.70 -6.05 20.45
CA GLN A 662 -35.82 -6.45 19.60
C GLN A 662 -35.54 -7.83 19.01
N VAL A 663 -36.42 -8.80 19.26
CA VAL A 663 -36.37 -10.16 18.71
C VAL A 663 -37.55 -10.33 17.77
N LYS A 664 -37.30 -10.38 16.47
CA LYS A 664 -38.32 -10.24 15.41
C LYS A 664 -38.66 -11.53 14.71
N ASP A 665 -37.63 -12.33 14.42
CA ASP A 665 -37.74 -13.61 13.73
C ASP A 665 -36.65 -14.58 14.23
N GLY A 666 -36.84 -15.87 13.94
CA GLY A 666 -35.95 -16.96 14.35
C GLY A 666 -35.93 -17.18 15.85
N ILE A 667 -34.80 -17.70 16.36
CA ILE A 667 -34.68 -18.18 17.74
C ILE A 667 -33.66 -17.33 18.50
N LEU A 668 -34.05 -16.79 19.66
CA LEU A 668 -33.14 -16.38 20.73
C LEU A 668 -33.14 -17.50 21.78
N ALA A 669 -31.97 -18.03 22.12
CA ALA A 669 -31.85 -19.21 22.97
C ALA A 669 -30.88 -19.00 24.16
N PHE A 670 -31.31 -19.40 25.36
CA PHE A 670 -30.48 -19.40 26.56
C PHE A 670 -30.12 -20.84 26.97
N THR A 671 -28.87 -21.08 27.38
CA THR A 671 -28.44 -22.37 27.95
C THR A 671 -27.97 -22.24 29.40
N GLY A 672 -28.43 -23.16 30.25
CA GLY A 672 -27.80 -23.49 31.52
C GLY A 672 -26.42 -24.12 31.30
N GLY A 673 -25.47 -23.86 32.22
CA GLY A 673 -24.05 -24.01 31.88
C GLY A 673 -23.02 -23.81 33.00
N LYS A 674 -23.39 -24.14 34.25
CA LYS A 674 -22.66 -23.94 35.53
C LYS A 674 -22.86 -22.57 36.20
N ALA A 675 -23.33 -22.64 37.45
CA ALA A 675 -23.10 -21.72 38.57
C ALA A 675 -23.56 -20.25 38.48
N THR A 676 -23.78 -19.67 37.30
CA THR A 676 -24.38 -18.33 37.14
C THR A 676 -25.67 -18.41 36.33
N PRO A 677 -26.74 -17.66 36.68
CA PRO A 677 -27.92 -17.56 35.85
C PRO A 677 -27.57 -17.01 34.47
N THR A 678 -28.02 -17.67 33.40
CA THR A 678 -27.97 -17.09 32.06
C THR A 678 -29.08 -16.05 31.92
N GLY A 679 -28.82 -14.94 31.24
CA GLY A 679 -29.85 -13.91 31.07
C GLY A 679 -29.38 -12.62 30.43
N VAL A 680 -30.33 -11.68 30.37
CA VAL A 680 -30.17 -10.34 29.80
C VAL A 680 -30.62 -9.32 30.85
N ASP A 681 -29.79 -8.32 31.12
CA ASP A 681 -30.03 -7.27 32.11
C ASP A 681 -29.88 -5.89 31.46
N LEU A 682 -31.00 -5.20 31.23
CA LEU A 682 -31.11 -3.94 30.51
C LEU A 682 -31.33 -2.77 31.47
N LYS A 683 -30.28 -2.36 32.17
CA LYS A 683 -30.33 -1.24 33.14
C LYS A 683 -30.58 0.08 32.41
N GLY A 684 -31.49 0.89 32.92
CA GLY A 684 -31.92 2.16 32.34
C GLY A 684 -33.45 2.30 32.30
N SER A 685 -33.96 3.43 32.79
CA SER A 685 -35.40 3.67 33.00
C SER A 685 -36.26 3.74 31.71
N THR A 686 -35.63 3.75 30.54
CA THR A 686 -36.34 3.71 29.24
C THR A 686 -35.90 2.55 28.35
N SER A 687 -35.17 1.56 28.90
CA SER A 687 -34.79 0.33 28.20
C SER A 687 -35.99 -0.55 27.86
N THR A 688 -35.88 -1.28 26.75
CA THR A 688 -36.95 -2.13 26.22
C THR A 688 -36.44 -3.53 25.83
N PHE A 689 -37.23 -4.56 26.15
CA PHE A 689 -37.11 -5.89 25.56
C PHE A 689 -38.42 -6.22 24.84
N THR A 690 -38.35 -6.59 23.56
CA THR A 690 -39.53 -6.93 22.74
C THR A 690 -39.32 -8.26 22.03
N LEU A 691 -40.27 -9.19 22.20
CA LEU A 691 -40.41 -10.40 21.39
C LEU A 691 -41.61 -10.21 20.44
N GLU A 692 -41.36 -10.20 19.13
CA GLU A 692 -42.37 -10.06 18.07
C GLU A 692 -42.78 -11.43 17.51
N ALA A 693 -43.88 -11.51 16.78
CA ALA A 693 -44.22 -12.70 15.99
C ALA A 693 -43.44 -12.67 14.66
N PRO A 694 -42.84 -13.78 14.18
CA PRO A 694 -43.01 -15.17 14.67
C PRO A 694 -41.90 -15.67 15.60
N ALA A 695 -41.13 -14.78 16.25
CA ALA A 695 -39.93 -15.17 16.97
C ALA A 695 -40.16 -16.13 18.16
N ILE A 696 -39.13 -16.92 18.43
CA ILE A 696 -39.09 -17.92 19.50
C ILE A 696 -38.06 -17.51 20.54
N LEU A 697 -38.47 -17.43 21.81
CA LEU A 697 -37.58 -17.47 22.96
C LEU A 697 -37.45 -18.92 23.43
N SER A 698 -36.28 -19.53 23.24
CA SER A 698 -35.98 -20.89 23.68
C SER A 698 -35.18 -20.88 24.98
N LEU A 699 -35.61 -21.68 25.94
CA LEU A 699 -35.01 -21.78 27.26
C LEU A 699 -34.54 -23.22 27.48
N GLY A 700 -33.23 -23.42 27.53
CA GLY A 700 -32.69 -24.66 28.04
C GLY A 700 -32.89 -24.79 29.56
N GLU A 701 -32.20 -25.78 30.11
CA GLU A 701 -32.13 -26.05 31.55
C GLU A 701 -31.59 -24.86 32.37
N ASP A 702 -31.73 -24.94 33.70
CA ASP A 702 -31.47 -23.87 34.69
C ASP A 702 -32.46 -22.68 34.66
N SER A 703 -32.28 -21.73 35.58
CA SER A 703 -33.10 -20.52 35.68
C SER A 703 -32.53 -19.38 34.83
N HIS A 704 -33.38 -18.77 33.99
CA HIS A 704 -33.03 -17.68 33.08
C HIS A 704 -33.73 -16.38 33.45
N ASN A 705 -33.03 -15.26 33.25
CA ASN A 705 -33.55 -13.93 33.65
C ASN A 705 -33.60 -12.97 32.45
N ILE A 706 -34.70 -12.21 32.35
CA ILE A 706 -34.79 -10.99 31.53
C ILE A 706 -35.20 -9.86 32.48
N LEU A 707 -34.23 -8.99 32.77
CA LEU A 707 -34.37 -7.85 33.67
C LEU A 707 -34.29 -6.56 32.84
N VAL A 708 -35.20 -5.62 33.06
CA VAL A 708 -35.24 -4.34 32.34
C VAL A 708 -35.57 -3.22 33.32
N GLY A 709 -34.63 -2.29 33.51
CA GLY A 709 -34.82 -1.09 34.34
C GLY A 709 -33.81 -0.90 35.47
N ASN A 710 -34.00 0.16 36.26
CA ASN A 710 -33.10 0.53 37.36
C ASN A 710 -33.52 -0.10 38.71
N GLY A 711 -33.22 -1.39 38.92
CA GLY A 711 -33.51 -2.04 40.20
C GLY A 711 -32.76 -3.34 40.47
N GLY A 712 -32.53 -3.61 41.76
CA GLY A 712 -32.10 -4.92 42.25
C GLY A 712 -33.28 -5.89 42.43
N PRO A 713 -33.32 -6.72 43.49
CA PRO A 713 -34.36 -7.76 43.65
C PRO A 713 -35.80 -7.24 43.77
N ALA A 714 -36.02 -5.94 43.95
CA ALA A 714 -37.29 -5.26 43.69
C ALA A 714 -37.02 -3.85 43.11
N PRO A 715 -37.56 -3.48 41.93
CA PRO A 715 -37.51 -2.11 41.42
C PRO A 715 -38.52 -1.21 42.17
N ALA A 716 -38.22 0.08 42.27
CA ALA A 716 -39.15 1.07 42.81
C ALA A 716 -40.03 1.66 41.70
N ALA A 717 -41.24 2.12 42.03
CA ALA A 717 -42.10 2.80 41.07
C ALA A 717 -41.40 4.05 40.49
N GLY A 718 -41.49 4.24 39.18
CA GLY A 718 -40.80 5.28 38.42
C GLY A 718 -39.34 4.97 38.07
N THR A 719 -38.82 3.76 38.33
CA THR A 719 -37.44 3.37 37.95
C THR A 719 -37.33 2.73 36.56
N GLY A 720 -38.46 2.51 35.88
CA GLY A 720 -38.59 2.50 34.43
C GLY A 720 -38.07 1.28 33.68
N GLY A 721 -38.83 0.81 32.70
CA GLY A 721 -38.44 -0.29 31.81
C GLY A 721 -39.66 -1.06 31.28
N THR A 722 -39.54 -1.62 30.08
CA THR A 722 -40.64 -2.35 29.42
C THR A 722 -40.20 -3.68 28.84
N ILE A 723 -40.88 -4.76 29.23
CA ILE A 723 -40.87 -6.07 28.55
C ILE A 723 -42.19 -6.18 27.77
N THR A 724 -42.13 -6.51 26.48
CA THR A 724 -43.31 -6.77 25.63
C THR A 724 -43.18 -8.10 24.91
N LEU A 725 -44.11 -9.02 25.16
CA LEU A 725 -44.29 -10.22 24.35
C LEU A 725 -45.53 -10.02 23.47
N LYS A 726 -45.37 -10.04 22.14
CA LYS A 726 -46.48 -9.79 21.21
C LYS A 726 -47.25 -11.07 20.90
N THR A 727 -48.55 -10.94 20.61
CA THR A 727 -49.41 -12.04 20.19
C THR A 727 -48.83 -12.76 18.97
N GLY A 728 -48.66 -14.08 19.06
CA GLY A 728 -48.03 -14.90 18.02
C GLY A 728 -46.51 -15.08 18.16
N SER A 729 -45.87 -14.51 19.18
CA SER A 729 -44.54 -14.96 19.61
C SER A 729 -44.61 -16.28 20.38
N THR A 730 -43.50 -17.03 20.42
CA THR A 730 -43.44 -18.36 21.05
C THR A 730 -42.43 -18.38 22.21
N LEU A 731 -42.80 -19.05 23.30
CA LEU A 731 -41.91 -19.40 24.40
C LEU A 731 -41.76 -20.93 24.44
N THR A 732 -40.52 -21.42 24.40
CA THR A 732 -40.20 -22.86 24.37
C THR A 732 -39.27 -23.21 25.53
N PHE A 733 -39.52 -24.34 26.20
CA PHE A 733 -38.65 -24.92 27.22
C PHE A 733 -38.06 -26.22 26.67
N ASP A 734 -36.75 -26.27 26.46
CA ASP A 734 -36.00 -27.41 25.93
C ASP A 734 -35.31 -28.14 27.09
N LEU A 735 -35.92 -29.25 27.53
CA LEU A 735 -35.58 -29.96 28.76
C LEU A 735 -35.17 -31.40 28.47
N ASP A 736 -34.08 -31.87 29.10
CA ASP A 736 -33.67 -33.27 29.10
C ASP A 736 -34.72 -34.14 29.78
N ALA A 737 -35.58 -34.78 28.98
CA ALA A 737 -36.65 -35.68 29.42
C ALA A 737 -36.15 -36.91 30.21
N THR A 738 -34.85 -37.12 30.35
CA THR A 738 -34.27 -38.18 31.19
C THR A 738 -34.02 -37.75 32.64
N ARG A 739 -34.33 -36.50 33.03
CA ARG A 739 -34.04 -35.97 34.37
C ARG A 739 -35.17 -35.06 34.89
N GLU A 740 -35.42 -35.11 36.20
CA GLU A 740 -36.19 -34.06 36.88
C GLU A 740 -35.37 -32.76 36.89
N LYS A 741 -35.79 -31.79 36.08
CA LYS A 741 -35.21 -30.45 36.01
C LYS A 741 -36.32 -29.41 35.87
N THR A 742 -36.09 -28.25 36.48
CA THR A 742 -36.97 -27.09 36.38
C THR A 742 -36.23 -25.98 35.66
N ALA A 743 -36.75 -25.53 34.52
CA ALA A 743 -36.40 -24.24 33.95
C ALA A 743 -37.36 -23.17 34.47
N VAL A 744 -36.84 -21.99 34.78
CA VAL A 744 -37.63 -20.86 35.29
C VAL A 744 -37.27 -19.62 34.48
N LEU A 745 -38.27 -18.96 33.89
CA LEU A 745 -38.09 -17.64 33.28
C LEU A 745 -38.50 -16.55 34.26
N THR A 746 -37.56 -15.72 34.68
CA THR A 746 -37.86 -14.52 35.48
C THR A 746 -37.92 -13.30 34.56
N LEU A 747 -39.13 -12.77 34.32
CA LEU A 747 -39.33 -11.46 33.68
C LEU A 747 -39.47 -10.38 34.77
N ARG A 748 -38.68 -9.30 34.69
CA ARG A 748 -38.83 -8.13 35.59
C ARG A 748 -38.66 -6.81 34.83
N ALA A 749 -39.68 -5.97 34.92
CA ALA A 749 -39.69 -4.59 34.45
C ALA A 749 -40.74 -3.80 35.24
N GLU A 750 -40.78 -2.47 35.09
CA GLU A 750 -41.92 -1.67 35.57
C GLU A 750 -43.19 -1.98 34.76
N ASN A 751 -43.05 -2.17 33.44
CA ASN A 751 -44.15 -2.56 32.55
C ASN A 751 -43.85 -3.93 31.93
N VAL A 752 -44.68 -4.94 32.22
CA VAL A 752 -44.63 -6.24 31.55
C VAL A 752 -45.93 -6.42 30.77
N VAL A 753 -45.84 -6.40 29.45
CA VAL A 753 -46.97 -6.56 28.53
C VAL A 753 -46.94 -7.99 27.97
N LEU A 754 -48.01 -8.73 28.23
CA LEU A 754 -48.23 -10.11 27.79
C LEU A 754 -49.44 -10.16 26.83
N PRO A 755 -49.49 -11.13 25.90
CA PRO A 755 -50.52 -11.22 24.86
C PRO A 755 -51.79 -11.98 25.27
#